data_AF-A0A832NHV6-F1
#
_entry.id   AF-A0A832NHV6-F1
#
_cell.length_a   1.000
_cell.length_b   1.000
_cell.length_c   1.000
_cell.angle_alpha   90.00
_cell.angle_beta   90.00
_cell.angle_gamma   90.00
#
_symmetry.space_group_name_H-M   'P 1'
#
loop_
_entity.id
_entity.type
_entity.pdbx_description
1 polymer ?
#
loop_
_entity_poly.entity_id
_entity_poly.type
_entity_poly.pdbx_seq_one_letter_code
_entity_poly.pdbx_strand_id
1 'polypeptide(L)'
;MLQVLVRDDYAELLGAKEVNGRRVVVEELIERIARVVGPEIDRALEARRRWLEDKRPLVEKGRFPAWDRVFHDADGNARTFGEIVQGMIDNFLGRESPLRWRLNEHVPVPAEAHPLRNAGLEITGPWYPLSRAINQINADVVTAFEDEEDASPAWFVPFGSGRRHAAVWDARINVKRVLAGEVPEEYREGGKTYRISKPREEWPAVFHRLPGIHLLDFDVLLNGRPVPAIVTSAVIYVLNNFESLRRAGRGVYFYVPKIQTPEEALVVERILRMIEDEISVPRGTIKIAMLYEEGIAGLYLPAILWVWRERLIKSSNGRWDYLGSLIEMWKDEAVFPDPQTITMSSPNMVVYQRYNALMMLMAGLRDGEAEAAPVGGMAAVMLYPATDPYGRHKYNLRALRDIKLDKLRERLLGLIFVTEDSEIAERGVKLKDILGGRVKGRLYDVFRQSWVATKDEAYIAAGTEPLRAELPSLQTLISAEVRYVEVDGRRHPTVDSGLTEEERARFVRLGIIDADGDIRPWVILTRDIETPEKLFSSRIWGDKDLWHSLYDVPRGDITPEHIQHAFYMAANYGFQVLNGNLAAAIDDYELGQRFMNDLATYRIFVSWLWTLIRHRAAVSREGYLRGPSRTELGIIPAVERVKIEKGERFTEEAFRRLWDLHGEWVKEFYRDYDRIVSSRIVSNTVGLGQDTASLVERVSQLLSRAYSAGPFRELKLEAAAELVSEVLKAPRELVSELILAGAPRFDRSKAPIIMEILLRQLTSPRYIQHSARLLFVLAGLNDEERAIALEAVFSPSRASVVEKVREHRLP
;
A
#
# COMPACT_ATOMS: atom_id res chain seq x y z
N MET A 1 -5.62 15.87 31.39
CA MET A 1 -6.44 14.67 31.60
C MET A 1 -6.82 14.12 30.24
N LEU A 2 -6.77 12.79 30.08
CA LEU A 2 -7.26 12.13 28.88
C LEU A 2 -8.80 12.14 28.84
N GLN A 3 -9.37 12.37 27.67
CA GLN A 3 -10.80 12.27 27.37
C GLN A 3 -10.98 11.30 26.20
N VAL A 4 -11.97 10.41 26.31
CA VAL A 4 -12.32 9.45 25.24
C VAL A 4 -13.77 9.71 24.84
N LEU A 5 -13.96 10.30 23.66
CA LEU A 5 -15.26 10.78 23.19
C LEU A 5 -16.24 9.65 22.85
N VAL A 6 -15.69 8.45 22.59
CA VAL A 6 -16.42 7.25 22.15
C VAL A 6 -16.70 6.26 23.28
N ARG A 7 -16.43 6.66 24.54
CA ARG A 7 -16.38 5.73 25.67
C ARG A 7 -17.66 4.94 25.87
N ASP A 8 -18.81 5.60 25.77
CA ASP A 8 -20.11 4.98 26.02
C ASP A 8 -20.48 3.96 24.94
N ASP A 9 -20.04 4.20 23.70
CA ASP A 9 -20.33 3.34 22.55
C ASP A 9 -19.37 2.15 22.43
N TYR A 10 -18.15 2.27 22.99
CA TYR A 10 -17.08 1.26 22.86
C TYR A 10 -16.41 0.90 24.20
N ALA A 11 -17.18 0.90 25.29
CA ALA A 11 -16.70 0.60 26.64
C ALA A 11 -15.96 -0.75 26.73
N GLU A 12 -16.30 -1.73 25.88
CA GLU A 12 -15.67 -3.05 25.88
C GLU A 12 -14.20 -3.08 25.41
N LEU A 13 -13.74 -2.04 24.70
CA LEU A 13 -12.35 -1.85 24.29
C LEU A 13 -11.53 -1.07 25.32
N LEU A 14 -12.22 -0.39 26.22
CA LEU A 14 -11.67 0.58 27.17
C LEU A 14 -11.74 0.03 28.60
N GLY A 15 -11.30 0.83 29.57
CA GLY A 15 -11.32 0.47 30.99
C GLY A 15 -10.22 -0.52 31.41
N ALA A 16 -10.43 -1.16 32.56
CA ALA A 16 -9.49 -2.12 33.12
C ALA A 16 -9.51 -3.45 32.34
N LYS A 17 -8.31 -3.98 32.03
CA LYS A 17 -8.07 -5.30 31.45
C LYS A 17 -7.16 -6.10 32.36
N GLU A 18 -7.38 -7.40 32.44
CA GLU A 18 -6.45 -8.34 33.06
C GLU A 18 -5.56 -8.92 31.95
N VAL A 19 -4.27 -8.59 31.98
CA VAL A 19 -3.30 -8.99 30.96
C VAL A 19 -2.04 -9.49 31.66
N ASN A 20 -1.67 -10.74 31.38
CA ASN A 20 -0.54 -11.44 31.99
C ASN A 20 -0.57 -11.39 33.53
N GLY A 21 -1.75 -11.55 34.12
CA GLY A 21 -1.96 -11.50 35.58
C GLY A 21 -1.85 -10.08 36.17
N ARG A 22 -1.88 -9.03 35.34
CA ARG A 22 -1.84 -7.64 35.78
C ARG A 22 -3.12 -6.92 35.36
N ARG A 23 -3.65 -6.11 36.27
CA ARG A 23 -4.73 -5.16 35.98
C ARG A 23 -4.15 -3.89 35.37
N VAL A 24 -4.45 -3.65 34.09
CA VAL A 24 -4.00 -2.48 33.33
C VAL A 24 -5.21 -1.69 32.84
N VAL A 25 -5.24 -0.37 33.07
CA VAL A 25 -6.30 0.51 32.55
C VAL A 25 -5.86 1.10 31.22
N VAL A 26 -6.64 0.83 30.17
CA VAL A 26 -6.33 1.21 28.77
C VAL A 26 -6.04 2.71 28.66
N GLU A 27 -6.93 3.54 29.20
CA GLU A 27 -6.83 5.00 29.14
C GLU A 27 -5.60 5.54 29.89
N GLU A 28 -5.28 4.97 31.05
CA GLU A 28 -4.11 5.40 31.82
C GLU A 28 -2.80 5.07 31.08
N LEU A 29 -2.72 3.91 30.44
CA LEU A 29 -1.54 3.55 29.64
C LEU A 29 -1.42 4.43 28.39
N ILE A 30 -2.53 4.70 27.69
CA ILE A 30 -2.56 5.65 26.57
C ILE A 30 -2.06 7.02 27.03
N GLU A 31 -2.57 7.54 28.15
CA GLU A 31 -2.16 8.84 28.69
C GLU A 31 -0.66 8.87 29.01
N ARG A 32 -0.13 7.84 29.69
CA ARG A 32 1.30 7.76 30.03
C ARG A 32 2.18 7.73 28.79
N ILE A 33 1.88 6.84 27.84
CA ILE A 33 2.68 6.71 26.61
C ILE A 33 2.60 8.00 25.80
N ALA A 34 1.40 8.55 25.56
CA ALA A 34 1.21 9.77 24.77
C ALA A 34 1.96 10.97 25.37
N ARG A 35 2.06 11.07 26.70
CA ARG A 35 2.86 12.11 27.37
C ARG A 35 4.36 11.98 27.12
N VAL A 36 4.86 10.75 27.04
CA VAL A 36 6.28 10.48 26.78
C VAL A 36 6.61 10.71 25.31
N VAL A 37 5.86 10.09 24.41
CA VAL A 37 6.23 10.04 22.98
C VAL A 37 5.67 11.18 22.15
N GLY A 38 4.61 11.87 22.62
CA GLY A 38 4.01 13.00 21.90
C GLY A 38 5.03 14.07 21.49
N PRO A 39 5.84 14.61 22.43
CA PRO A 39 6.88 15.57 22.09
C PRO A 39 7.98 15.02 21.17
N GLU A 40 8.22 13.71 21.17
CA GLU A 40 9.21 13.06 20.30
C GLU A 40 8.69 12.94 18.86
N ILE A 41 7.42 12.56 18.72
CA ILE A 41 6.71 12.55 17.43
C ILE A 41 6.69 13.96 16.85
N ASP A 42 6.32 14.98 17.63
CA ASP A 42 6.30 16.37 17.17
C ASP A 42 7.67 16.79 16.62
N ARG A 43 8.76 16.51 17.36
CA ARG A 43 10.13 16.82 16.90
C ARG A 43 10.52 16.07 15.63
N ALA A 44 10.14 14.79 15.52
CA ALA A 44 10.44 13.97 14.34
C ALA A 44 9.69 14.49 13.10
N LEU A 45 8.40 14.79 13.23
CA LEU A 45 7.58 15.34 12.15
C LEU A 45 8.04 16.75 11.73
N GLU A 46 8.49 17.58 12.68
CA GLU A 46 9.12 18.87 12.37
C GLU A 46 10.44 18.69 11.62
N ALA A 47 11.27 17.73 11.99
CA ALA A 47 12.50 17.41 11.26
C ALA A 47 12.20 16.92 9.83
N ARG A 48 11.21 16.03 9.66
CA ARG A 48 10.73 15.57 8.36
C ARG A 48 10.27 16.74 7.48
N ARG A 49 9.46 17.65 8.03
CA ARG A 49 9.00 18.85 7.31
C ARG A 49 10.16 19.75 6.90
N ARG A 50 11.10 20.02 7.81
CA ARG A 50 12.29 20.84 7.50
C ARG A 50 13.12 20.21 6.39
N TRP A 51 13.30 18.90 6.40
CA TRP A 51 14.04 18.19 5.34
C TRP A 51 13.34 18.31 3.96
N LEU A 52 12.00 18.19 3.95
CA LEU A 52 11.20 18.32 2.72
C LEU A 52 11.17 19.77 2.19
N GLU A 53 11.28 20.77 3.06
CA GLU A 53 11.34 22.19 2.71
C GLU A 53 12.75 22.70 2.38
N ASP A 54 13.80 21.96 2.77
CA ASP A 54 15.20 22.27 2.45
C ASP A 54 15.44 22.18 0.93
N LYS A 55 15.93 23.25 0.32
CA LYS A 55 16.15 23.37 -1.13
C LYS A 55 17.59 23.07 -1.57
N ARG A 56 18.47 22.67 -0.64
CA ARG A 56 19.80 22.21 -1.02
C ARG A 56 19.69 20.97 -1.93
N PRO A 57 20.62 20.79 -2.89
CA PRO A 57 20.57 19.66 -3.80
C PRO A 57 20.43 18.32 -3.08
N LEU A 58 19.66 17.39 -3.63
CA LEU A 58 19.38 16.10 -3.00
C LEU A 58 20.67 15.31 -2.75
N VAL A 59 21.62 15.40 -3.68
CA VAL A 59 22.97 14.84 -3.54
C VAL A 59 23.76 15.41 -2.35
N GLU A 60 23.33 16.53 -1.77
CA GLU A 60 23.91 17.12 -0.56
C GLU A 60 23.10 16.75 0.69
N LYS A 61 21.78 17.05 0.70
CA LYS A 61 20.93 16.86 1.89
C LYS A 61 20.47 15.42 2.12
N GLY A 62 20.52 14.58 1.09
CA GLY A 62 20.05 13.19 1.09
C GLY A 62 21.19 12.18 1.07
N ARG A 63 22.39 12.53 1.57
CA ARG A 63 23.53 11.60 1.65
C ARG A 63 23.34 10.54 2.73
N PHE A 64 24.02 9.41 2.58
CA PHE A 64 24.21 8.48 3.69
C PHE A 64 24.86 9.21 4.88
N PRO A 65 24.54 8.82 6.12
CA PRO A 65 25.17 9.39 7.30
C PRO A 65 26.70 9.25 7.24
N ALA A 66 27.41 10.24 7.76
CA ALA A 66 28.84 10.11 7.99
C ALA A 66 29.11 8.93 8.95
N TRP A 67 30.22 8.23 8.76
CA TRP A 67 30.52 7.04 9.56
C TRP A 67 30.63 7.32 11.06
N ASP A 68 31.04 8.53 11.45
CA ASP A 68 31.15 9.01 12.83
C ASP A 68 29.83 9.58 13.38
N ARG A 69 28.75 9.65 12.58
CA ARG A 69 27.44 10.10 13.04
C ARG A 69 26.90 9.14 14.09
N VAL A 70 26.63 9.66 15.29
CA VAL A 70 26.10 8.88 16.42
C VAL A 70 24.58 8.75 16.37
N PHE A 71 24.10 7.55 16.63
CA PHE A 71 22.69 7.21 16.85
C PHE A 71 22.50 6.56 18.22
N HIS A 72 21.26 6.63 18.72
CA HIS A 72 20.88 6.08 20.02
C HIS A 72 19.76 5.05 19.89
N ASP A 73 19.80 4.00 20.71
CA ASP A 73 18.71 3.06 20.86
C ASP A 73 17.85 3.38 22.10
N ALA A 74 16.86 2.52 22.37
CA ALA A 74 15.94 2.68 23.49
C ALA A 74 16.56 2.39 24.86
N ASP A 75 17.75 1.79 24.92
CA ASP A 75 18.52 1.59 26.15
C ASP A 75 19.49 2.76 26.43
N GLY A 76 19.56 3.74 25.52
CA GLY A 76 20.46 4.87 25.62
C GLY A 76 21.88 4.57 25.16
N ASN A 77 22.14 3.39 24.59
CA ASN A 77 23.43 3.08 23.98
C ASN A 77 23.68 4.05 22.82
N ALA A 78 24.92 4.48 22.67
CA ALA A 78 25.36 5.34 21.58
C ALA A 78 26.32 4.57 20.69
N ARG A 79 26.07 4.54 19.39
CA ARG A 79 26.98 3.97 18.39
C ARG A 79 27.04 4.87 17.17
N THR A 80 28.21 4.96 16.58
CA THR A 80 28.39 5.62 15.28
C THR A 80 27.74 4.79 14.17
N PHE A 81 27.42 5.41 13.03
CA PHE A 81 26.86 4.71 11.88
C PHE A 81 27.79 3.60 11.39
N GLY A 82 29.10 3.87 11.34
CA GLY A 82 30.13 2.89 10.97
C GLY A 82 30.15 1.69 11.92
N GLU A 83 30.05 1.92 13.24
CA GLU A 83 29.98 0.83 14.23
C GLU A 83 28.70 -0.01 14.11
N ILE A 84 27.57 0.63 13.81
CA ILE A 84 26.31 -0.09 13.56
C ILE A 84 26.44 -0.98 12.33
N VAL A 85 26.92 -0.44 11.21
CA VAL A 85 27.08 -1.21 9.97
C VAL A 85 28.13 -2.31 10.14
N GLN A 86 29.26 -2.03 10.80
CA GLN A 86 30.29 -3.03 11.08
C GLN A 86 29.75 -4.15 11.98
N GLY A 87 28.97 -3.83 13.01
CA GLY A 87 28.36 -4.84 13.89
C GLY A 87 27.40 -5.80 13.16
N MET A 88 26.69 -5.31 12.15
CA MET A 88 25.83 -6.12 11.29
C MET A 88 26.66 -7.01 10.35
N ILE A 89 27.74 -6.47 9.78
CA ILE A 89 28.71 -7.21 8.98
C ILE A 89 29.35 -8.33 9.81
N ASP A 90 29.80 -8.02 11.02
CA ASP A 90 30.43 -8.97 11.93
C ASP A 90 29.47 -10.12 12.26
N ASN A 91 28.18 -9.83 12.45
CA ASN A 91 27.17 -10.87 12.62
C ASN A 91 27.08 -11.79 11.39
N PHE A 92 26.96 -11.20 10.19
CA PHE A 92 26.83 -11.96 8.96
C PHE A 92 28.04 -12.87 8.69
N LEU A 93 29.24 -12.36 8.98
CA LEU A 93 30.50 -13.07 8.78
C LEU A 93 30.87 -14.00 9.94
N GLY A 94 30.04 -14.08 10.98
CA GLY A 94 30.31 -14.90 12.17
C GLY A 94 31.56 -14.46 12.95
N ARG A 95 31.91 -13.17 12.88
CA ARG A 95 33.04 -12.58 13.61
C ARG A 95 32.58 -12.19 15.01
N GLU A 96 33.22 -12.74 16.03
CA GLU A 96 32.99 -12.29 17.40
C GLU A 96 33.66 -10.92 17.61
N SER A 97 32.85 -9.90 17.89
CA SER A 97 33.31 -8.55 18.18
C SER A 97 32.36 -7.86 19.18
N PRO A 98 32.82 -6.84 19.92
CA PRO A 98 31.94 -6.03 20.77
C PRO A 98 30.87 -5.25 19.99
N LEU A 99 31.09 -5.05 18.68
CA LEU A 99 30.16 -4.35 17.80
C LEU A 99 29.05 -5.28 17.30
N ARG A 100 29.29 -6.58 17.25
CA ARG A 100 28.33 -7.56 16.74
C ARG A 100 26.94 -7.37 17.35
N TRP A 101 25.93 -7.31 16.49
CA TRP A 101 24.53 -7.33 16.88
C TRP A 101 23.71 -8.06 15.82
N ARG A 102 22.55 -8.60 16.22
CA ARG A 102 21.62 -9.28 15.30
C ARG A 102 20.19 -9.06 15.72
N LEU A 103 19.27 -9.34 14.80
CA LEU A 103 17.84 -9.31 15.05
C LEU A 103 17.41 -10.49 15.94
N ASN A 104 16.46 -10.23 16.82
CA ASN A 104 15.81 -11.18 17.72
C ASN A 104 16.81 -11.96 18.59
N GLU A 105 17.67 -11.24 19.33
CA GLU A 105 18.69 -11.87 20.18
C GLU A 105 18.10 -12.66 21.35
N HIS A 106 17.13 -12.06 22.03
CA HIS A 106 16.65 -12.52 23.31
C HIS A 106 15.34 -13.32 23.22
N VAL A 107 14.45 -12.95 22.30
CA VAL A 107 13.17 -13.62 22.10
C VAL A 107 13.12 -14.19 20.67
N PRO A 108 13.00 -15.51 20.50
CA PRO A 108 12.97 -16.15 19.18
C PRO A 108 11.79 -15.68 18.31
N VAL A 109 11.91 -15.91 17.00
CA VAL A 109 10.82 -15.67 16.04
C VAL A 109 9.80 -16.80 16.11
N PRO A 110 8.51 -16.52 16.37
CA PRO A 110 7.49 -17.56 16.39
C PRO A 110 7.33 -18.26 15.04
N ALA A 111 7.16 -19.59 15.06
CA ALA A 111 7.09 -20.41 13.83
C ALA A 111 5.98 -19.95 12.86
N GLU A 112 4.81 -19.57 13.38
CA GLU A 112 3.68 -19.09 12.56
C GLU A 112 3.99 -17.78 11.81
N ALA A 113 4.87 -16.93 12.36
CA ALA A 113 5.23 -15.63 11.82
C ALA A 113 6.58 -15.65 11.09
N HIS A 114 7.27 -16.79 11.05
CA HIS A 114 8.62 -16.90 10.53
C HIS A 114 8.64 -16.63 9.00
N PRO A 115 9.44 -15.68 8.52
CA PRO A 115 9.37 -15.19 7.14
C PRO A 115 9.80 -16.21 6.07
N LEU A 116 10.72 -17.13 6.42
CA LEU A 116 11.22 -18.14 5.49
C LEU A 116 10.53 -19.50 5.59
N ARG A 117 10.25 -19.95 6.83
CA ARG A 117 9.64 -21.27 7.11
C ARG A 117 8.15 -21.32 6.78
N ASN A 118 7.45 -20.18 6.82
CA ASN A 118 6.04 -20.09 6.45
C ASN A 118 5.87 -19.39 5.08
N ALA A 119 6.17 -20.08 3.99
CA ALA A 119 6.20 -19.46 2.66
C ALA A 119 4.81 -19.30 2.02
N GLY A 120 4.58 -18.17 1.35
CA GLY A 120 3.32 -17.89 0.65
C GLY A 120 2.95 -16.40 0.64
N LEU A 121 1.70 -16.10 0.34
CA LEU A 121 1.22 -14.73 0.24
C LEU A 121 0.73 -14.17 1.58
N GLU A 122 0.85 -12.86 1.74
CA GLU A 122 0.26 -12.05 2.80
C GLU A 122 -0.88 -11.22 2.22
N ILE A 123 -2.07 -11.28 2.82
CA ILE A 123 -3.23 -10.47 2.40
C ILE A 123 -3.43 -9.27 3.31
N THR A 124 -3.76 -8.13 2.72
CA THR A 124 -4.10 -6.89 3.42
C THR A 124 -5.55 -6.48 3.21
N GLY A 125 -6.11 -5.77 4.18
CA GLY A 125 -7.30 -4.96 3.99
C GLY A 125 -8.05 -4.69 5.30
N PRO A 126 -9.06 -3.81 5.28
CA PRO A 126 -9.82 -3.46 6.47
C PRO A 126 -10.61 -4.67 7.00
N TRP A 127 -10.78 -4.76 8.32
CA TRP A 127 -11.63 -5.78 8.97
C TRP A 127 -13.02 -5.28 9.35
N TYR A 128 -13.37 -4.07 8.88
CA TYR A 128 -14.74 -3.59 8.87
C TYR A 128 -15.23 -3.49 7.42
N PRO A 129 -16.40 -4.07 7.09
CA PRO A 129 -17.26 -4.92 7.94
C PRO A 129 -16.65 -6.32 8.21
N LEU A 130 -17.23 -7.10 9.13
CA LEU A 130 -16.66 -8.40 9.57
C LEU A 130 -16.49 -9.41 8.43
N SER A 131 -17.29 -9.29 7.37
CA SER A 131 -17.15 -10.12 6.16
C SER A 131 -15.75 -10.03 5.54
N ARG A 132 -15.08 -8.89 5.68
CA ARG A 132 -13.72 -8.68 5.17
C ARG A 132 -12.71 -9.51 5.93
N ALA A 133 -12.78 -9.50 7.27
CA ALA A 133 -11.96 -10.36 8.12
C ALA A 133 -12.19 -11.85 7.81
N ILE A 134 -13.45 -12.29 7.72
CA ILE A 134 -13.80 -13.70 7.39
C ILE A 134 -13.16 -14.12 6.07
N ASN A 135 -13.27 -13.28 5.04
CA ASN A 135 -12.70 -13.57 3.73
C ASN A 135 -11.17 -13.66 3.75
N GLN A 136 -10.49 -12.76 4.47
CA GLN A 136 -9.03 -12.78 4.59
C GLN A 136 -8.55 -13.99 5.40
N ILE A 137 -9.27 -14.35 6.48
CA ILE A 137 -8.97 -15.55 7.25
C ILE A 137 -9.11 -16.80 6.38
N ASN A 138 -10.20 -16.93 5.61
CA ASN A 138 -10.44 -18.10 4.76
C ASN A 138 -9.46 -18.25 3.59
N ALA A 139 -8.78 -17.19 3.18
CA ALA A 139 -7.82 -17.23 2.07
C ALA A 139 -6.63 -18.18 2.36
N ASP A 140 -6.06 -18.79 1.32
CA ASP A 140 -4.82 -19.58 1.41
C ASP A 140 -3.59 -18.65 1.42
N VAL A 141 -3.41 -18.02 2.57
CA VAL A 141 -2.34 -17.05 2.85
C VAL A 141 -1.64 -17.41 4.13
N VAL A 142 -0.39 -16.97 4.28
CA VAL A 142 0.42 -17.23 5.49
C VAL A 142 0.24 -16.15 6.54
N THR A 143 -0.06 -14.93 6.09
CA THR A 143 -0.37 -13.78 6.92
C THR A 143 -1.65 -13.12 6.41
N ALA A 144 -2.55 -12.75 7.32
CA ALA A 144 -3.60 -11.78 7.07
C ALA A 144 -3.35 -10.60 7.98
N PHE A 145 -3.36 -9.38 7.45
CA PHE A 145 -3.19 -8.22 8.31
C PHE A 145 -4.30 -7.19 8.17
N GLU A 146 -4.86 -6.90 9.34
CA GLU A 146 -5.81 -5.82 9.52
C GLU A 146 -5.08 -4.49 9.39
N ASP A 147 -5.79 -3.49 8.90
CA ASP A 147 -5.20 -2.23 8.52
C ASP A 147 -5.92 -1.01 9.12
N GLU A 148 -5.23 -0.25 9.97
CA GLU A 148 -5.65 1.08 10.46
C GLU A 148 -4.95 2.24 9.73
N GLU A 149 -4.38 2.00 8.54
CA GLU A 149 -3.57 2.97 7.80
C GLU A 149 -4.12 3.32 6.40
N ASP A 150 -3.55 2.80 5.30
CA ASP A 150 -3.84 3.31 3.95
C ASP A 150 -5.05 2.68 3.24
N ALA A 151 -5.45 1.46 3.59
CA ALA A 151 -6.60 0.76 3.02
C ALA A 151 -7.85 0.87 3.90
N SER A 152 -7.82 1.64 5.00
CA SER A 152 -8.98 1.90 5.85
C SER A 152 -9.21 3.40 6.13
N PRO A 153 -10.49 3.84 6.19
CA PRO A 153 -10.87 5.21 6.60
C PRO A 153 -10.69 5.40 8.11
N ALA A 154 -9.55 5.01 8.69
CA ALA A 154 -9.33 5.16 10.11
C ALA A 154 -9.44 6.65 10.49
N TRP A 155 -10.28 6.94 11.49
CA TRP A 155 -10.64 8.29 11.95
C TRP A 155 -11.34 9.20 10.93
N PHE A 156 -11.92 8.65 9.86
CA PHE A 156 -12.81 9.38 8.95
C PHE A 156 -14.25 8.88 9.07
N VAL A 157 -15.20 9.81 9.22
CA VAL A 157 -16.63 9.53 9.17
C VAL A 157 -17.15 9.98 7.79
N PRO A 158 -17.53 9.04 6.90
CA PRO A 158 -18.03 9.43 5.59
C PRO A 158 -19.32 10.22 5.70
N PHE A 159 -19.44 11.28 4.91
CA PHE A 159 -20.60 12.15 4.91
C PHE A 159 -21.88 11.38 4.54
N GLY A 160 -22.96 11.60 5.30
CA GLY A 160 -24.24 10.93 5.04
C GLY A 160 -24.26 9.43 5.38
N SER A 161 -23.19 8.87 5.97
CA SER A 161 -23.15 7.47 6.39
C SER A 161 -24.07 7.14 7.57
N GLY A 162 -24.59 8.17 8.27
CA GLY A 162 -25.36 8.01 9.50
C GLY A 162 -24.54 7.52 10.70
N ARG A 163 -23.21 7.39 10.53
CA ARG A 163 -22.31 6.94 11.59
C ARG A 163 -22.00 8.09 12.55
N ARG A 164 -21.98 7.77 13.85
CA ARG A 164 -21.50 8.70 14.88
C ARG A 164 -19.97 8.76 14.93
N HIS A 165 -19.32 7.60 14.73
CA HIS A 165 -17.88 7.42 14.86
C HIS A 165 -17.27 6.69 13.66
N ALA A 166 -15.95 6.87 13.47
CA ALA A 166 -15.23 6.24 12.36
C ALA A 166 -15.27 4.70 12.44
N ALA A 167 -15.15 4.04 11.30
CA ALA A 167 -15.24 2.57 11.19
C ALA A 167 -14.14 1.80 11.95
N VAL A 168 -13.05 2.47 12.32
CA VAL A 168 -11.93 1.89 13.06
C VAL A 168 -12.36 1.28 14.41
N TRP A 169 -13.34 1.87 15.09
CA TRP A 169 -13.82 1.34 16.37
C TRP A 169 -14.59 0.03 16.20
N ASP A 170 -15.43 -0.07 15.17
CA ASP A 170 -16.10 -1.34 14.83
C ASP A 170 -15.10 -2.38 14.33
N ALA A 171 -14.06 -1.96 13.60
CA ALA A 171 -12.97 -2.84 13.18
C ALA A 171 -12.24 -3.44 14.38
N ARG A 172 -11.90 -2.64 15.40
CA ARG A 172 -11.28 -3.11 16.65
C ARG A 172 -12.14 -4.14 17.40
N ILE A 173 -13.47 -4.00 17.38
CA ILE A 173 -14.39 -5.03 17.89
C ILE A 173 -14.29 -6.31 17.07
N ASN A 174 -14.31 -6.21 15.74
CA ASN A 174 -14.16 -7.36 14.86
C ASN A 174 -12.82 -8.07 15.09
N VAL A 175 -11.72 -7.32 15.22
CA VAL A 175 -10.40 -7.84 15.56
C VAL A 175 -10.45 -8.62 16.86
N LYS A 176 -10.98 -8.03 17.93
CA LYS A 176 -11.12 -8.70 19.24
C LYS A 176 -11.89 -10.01 19.14
N ARG A 177 -13.04 -10.01 18.46
CA ARG A 177 -13.86 -11.21 18.27
C ARG A 177 -13.15 -12.29 17.45
N VAL A 178 -12.55 -11.91 16.33
CA VAL A 178 -11.79 -12.83 15.46
C VAL A 178 -10.64 -13.46 16.25
N LEU A 179 -9.81 -12.64 16.91
CA LEU A 179 -8.66 -13.12 17.67
C LEU A 179 -9.06 -13.94 18.90
N ALA A 180 -10.22 -13.69 19.50
CA ALA A 180 -10.78 -14.54 20.56
C ALA A 180 -11.38 -15.86 20.04
N GLY A 181 -11.64 -15.98 18.73
CA GLY A 181 -12.38 -17.12 18.16
C GLY A 181 -13.89 -17.02 18.38
N GLU A 182 -14.39 -15.83 18.71
CA GLU A 182 -15.78 -15.52 19.02
C GLU A 182 -16.50 -14.93 17.79
N VAL A 183 -16.14 -15.43 16.60
CA VAL A 183 -16.82 -15.06 15.35
C VAL A 183 -18.15 -15.81 15.29
N PRO A 184 -19.28 -15.14 14.96
CA PRO A 184 -20.55 -15.83 14.82
C PRO A 184 -20.48 -16.91 13.73
N GLU A 185 -21.21 -18.01 13.92
CA GLU A 185 -21.29 -19.11 12.94
C GLU A 185 -21.79 -18.62 11.58
N GLU A 186 -22.74 -17.69 11.58
CA GLU A 186 -23.22 -16.96 10.40
C GLU A 186 -23.11 -15.45 10.60
N TYR A 187 -22.42 -14.77 9.69
CA TYR A 187 -22.49 -13.32 9.57
C TYR A 187 -23.24 -12.93 8.30
N ARG A 188 -24.30 -12.11 8.42
CA ARG A 188 -25.09 -11.64 7.28
C ARG A 188 -24.81 -10.18 6.96
N GLU A 189 -24.49 -9.91 5.71
CA GLU A 189 -24.25 -8.56 5.21
C GLU A 189 -24.71 -8.46 3.75
N GLY A 190 -25.46 -7.41 3.40
CA GLY A 190 -25.81 -7.10 2.02
C GLY A 190 -26.50 -8.26 1.29
N GLY A 191 -27.35 -9.01 1.99
CA GLY A 191 -28.05 -10.20 1.45
C GLY A 191 -27.18 -11.45 1.29
N LYS A 192 -25.92 -11.43 1.76
CA LYS A 192 -24.98 -12.57 1.72
C LYS A 192 -24.69 -13.09 3.12
N THR A 193 -24.46 -14.40 3.21
CA THR A 193 -24.01 -15.07 4.45
C THR A 193 -22.53 -15.44 4.33
N TYR A 194 -21.77 -15.14 5.37
CA TYR A 194 -20.33 -15.40 5.48
C TYR A 194 -20.07 -16.31 6.68
N ARG A 195 -19.16 -17.28 6.52
CA ARG A 195 -18.73 -18.21 7.56
C ARG A 195 -17.21 -18.42 7.47
N ILE A 196 -16.54 -18.64 8.59
CA ILE A 196 -15.16 -19.14 8.57
C ILE A 196 -15.21 -20.61 8.18
N SER A 197 -14.48 -20.98 7.13
CA SER A 197 -14.58 -22.30 6.49
C SER A 197 -13.43 -23.25 6.83
N LYS A 198 -12.46 -22.82 7.65
CA LYS A 198 -11.30 -23.63 8.04
C LYS A 198 -11.04 -23.59 9.55
N PRO A 199 -10.50 -24.67 10.13
CA PRO A 199 -10.23 -24.76 11.57
C PRO A 199 -9.19 -23.73 12.01
N ARG A 200 -9.18 -23.39 13.30
CA ARG A 200 -8.39 -22.28 13.86
C ARG A 200 -6.89 -22.48 13.68
N GLU A 201 -6.43 -23.72 13.69
CA GLU A 201 -5.03 -24.12 13.53
C GLU A 201 -4.50 -23.82 12.12
N GLU A 202 -5.39 -23.71 11.13
CA GLU A 202 -5.07 -23.37 9.74
C GLU A 202 -5.21 -21.87 9.44
N TRP A 203 -5.51 -21.04 10.46
CA TRP A 203 -5.62 -19.61 10.26
C TRP A 203 -4.25 -18.98 10.00
N PRO A 204 -4.18 -17.99 9.09
CA PRO A 204 -2.92 -17.27 8.86
C PRO A 204 -2.46 -16.55 10.13
N ALA A 205 -1.17 -16.25 10.23
CA ALA A 205 -0.65 -15.29 11.21
C ALA A 205 -1.40 -13.97 11.05
N VAL A 206 -1.87 -13.38 12.16
CA VAL A 206 -2.56 -12.08 12.12
C VAL A 206 -1.59 -10.99 12.51
N PHE A 207 -1.32 -10.07 11.60
CA PHE A 207 -0.58 -8.85 11.90
C PHE A 207 -1.57 -7.68 11.95
N HIS A 208 -1.24 -6.67 12.73
CA HIS A 208 -2.01 -5.43 12.81
C HIS A 208 -1.16 -4.30 12.23
N ARG A 209 -1.58 -3.69 11.11
CA ARG A 209 -0.86 -2.56 10.54
C ARG A 209 -1.21 -1.31 11.35
N LEU A 210 -0.22 -0.86 12.11
CA LEU A 210 -0.33 0.36 12.91
C LEU A 210 -0.45 1.58 11.99
N PRO A 211 -1.13 2.65 12.42
CA PRO A 211 -1.09 3.91 11.71
C PRO A 211 0.31 4.53 11.78
N GLY A 212 0.71 5.26 10.73
CA GLY A 212 1.96 6.01 10.75
C GLY A 212 1.99 7.06 11.86
N ILE A 213 3.19 7.41 12.34
CA ILE A 213 3.38 8.36 13.46
C ILE A 213 2.83 9.78 13.20
N HIS A 214 2.51 10.09 11.94
CA HIS A 214 1.93 11.35 11.49
C HIS A 214 0.40 11.41 11.63
N LEU A 215 -0.26 10.30 11.98
CA LEU A 215 -1.70 10.21 12.14
C LEU A 215 -2.13 10.46 13.59
N LEU A 216 -3.30 11.07 13.74
CA LEU A 216 -3.89 11.47 15.02
C LEU A 216 -5.23 10.75 15.23
N ASP A 217 -5.52 10.42 16.49
CA ASP A 217 -6.80 9.88 16.92
C ASP A 217 -7.67 11.01 17.47
N PHE A 218 -8.69 11.40 16.70
CA PHE A 218 -9.57 12.52 17.04
C PHE A 218 -10.62 12.18 18.10
N ASP A 219 -10.78 10.90 18.43
CA ASP A 219 -11.74 10.42 19.44
C ASP A 219 -11.11 10.33 20.84
N VAL A 220 -9.79 10.45 20.92
CA VAL A 220 -9.02 10.37 22.16
C VAL A 220 -8.17 11.64 22.32
N LEU A 221 -8.51 12.46 23.31
CA LEU A 221 -7.93 13.78 23.51
C LEU A 221 -7.10 13.85 24.80
N LEU A 222 -5.85 14.29 24.70
CA LEU A 222 -5.02 14.62 25.86
C LEU A 222 -4.94 16.14 26.01
N ASN A 223 -5.53 16.68 27.09
CA ASN A 223 -5.62 18.12 27.32
C ASN A 223 -6.28 18.86 26.13
N GLY A 224 -7.36 18.29 25.59
CA GLY A 224 -8.11 18.86 24.47
C GLY A 224 -7.46 18.71 23.09
N ARG A 225 -6.31 18.02 22.97
CA ARG A 225 -5.64 17.76 21.68
C ARG A 225 -5.68 16.27 21.33
N PRO A 226 -5.93 15.90 20.06
CA PRO A 226 -5.82 14.53 19.59
C PRO A 226 -4.49 13.88 19.96
N VAL A 227 -4.52 12.62 20.40
CA VAL A 227 -3.30 11.86 20.68
C VAL A 227 -2.76 11.22 19.39
N PRO A 228 -1.46 10.88 19.32
CA PRO A 228 -0.92 10.10 18.21
C PRO A 228 -1.65 8.76 18.05
N ALA A 229 -2.18 8.50 16.86
CA ALA A 229 -3.02 7.33 16.59
C ALA A 229 -2.29 5.99 16.81
N ILE A 230 -0.97 5.98 16.59
CA ILE A 230 -0.14 4.79 16.83
C ILE A 230 -0.18 4.33 18.29
N VAL A 231 -0.34 5.27 19.24
CA VAL A 231 -0.44 4.96 20.67
C VAL A 231 -1.77 4.29 20.98
N THR A 232 -2.89 4.86 20.49
CA THR A 232 -4.23 4.29 20.75
C THR A 232 -4.36 2.92 20.08
N SER A 233 -3.91 2.81 18.83
CA SER A 233 -3.91 1.56 18.05
C SER A 233 -3.14 0.45 18.77
N ALA A 234 -1.86 0.69 19.11
CA ALA A 234 -1.02 -0.32 19.76
C ALA A 234 -1.55 -0.72 21.15
N VAL A 235 -1.92 0.25 22.00
CA VAL A 235 -2.39 -0.03 23.36
C VAL A 235 -3.71 -0.79 23.35
N ILE A 236 -4.70 -0.32 22.58
CA ILE A 236 -6.01 -0.98 22.52
C ILE A 236 -5.86 -2.38 21.94
N TYR A 237 -5.04 -2.55 20.89
CA TYR A 237 -4.80 -3.87 20.30
C TYR A 237 -4.18 -4.83 21.32
N VAL A 238 -3.08 -4.47 21.97
CA VAL A 238 -2.39 -5.39 22.89
C VAL A 238 -3.28 -5.74 24.07
N LEU A 239 -3.85 -4.75 24.77
CA LEU A 239 -4.56 -5.01 26.02
C LEU A 239 -5.88 -5.77 25.82
N ASN A 240 -6.50 -5.70 24.64
CA ASN A 240 -7.73 -6.44 24.36
C ASN A 240 -7.48 -7.84 23.77
N ASN A 241 -6.31 -8.10 23.18
CA ASN A 241 -6.08 -9.31 22.39
C ASN A 241 -5.01 -10.25 22.97
N PHE A 242 -4.10 -9.75 23.81
CA PHE A 242 -2.94 -10.52 24.29
C PHE A 242 -3.32 -11.87 24.92
N GLU A 243 -4.30 -11.90 25.84
CA GLU A 243 -4.70 -13.15 26.51
C GLU A 243 -5.34 -14.16 25.56
N SER A 244 -6.14 -13.70 24.60
CA SER A 244 -6.75 -14.57 23.60
C SER A 244 -5.71 -15.15 22.63
N LEU A 245 -4.75 -14.34 22.21
CA LEU A 245 -3.63 -14.77 21.37
C LEU A 245 -2.75 -15.77 22.12
N ARG A 246 -2.36 -15.44 23.36
CA ARG A 246 -1.54 -16.31 24.21
C ARG A 246 -2.19 -17.68 24.45
N ARG A 247 -3.49 -17.72 24.80
CA ARG A 247 -4.24 -18.99 24.98
C ARG A 247 -4.28 -19.83 23.71
N ALA A 248 -4.28 -19.20 22.55
CA ALA A 248 -4.23 -19.86 21.25
C ALA A 248 -2.81 -20.21 20.80
N GLY A 249 -1.77 -19.99 21.63
CA GLY A 249 -0.38 -20.24 21.27
C GLY A 249 0.18 -19.27 20.23
N ARG A 250 -0.42 -18.08 20.10
CA ARG A 250 -0.09 -17.06 19.11
C ARG A 250 0.55 -15.83 19.73
N GLY A 251 1.27 -15.06 18.91
CA GLY A 251 1.94 -13.82 19.32
C GLY A 251 1.20 -12.55 18.92
N VAL A 252 1.72 -11.41 19.38
CA VAL A 252 1.30 -10.06 18.96
C VAL A 252 2.27 -9.57 17.88
N TYR A 253 1.73 -9.27 16.70
CA TYR A 253 2.52 -8.88 15.53
C TYR A 253 2.00 -7.58 14.92
N PHE A 254 2.91 -6.65 14.63
CA PHE A 254 2.58 -5.38 13.99
C PHE A 254 3.25 -5.21 12.63
N TYR A 255 2.55 -4.57 11.69
CA TYR A 255 3.18 -3.92 10.54
C TYR A 255 3.36 -2.42 10.84
N VAL A 256 4.56 -1.88 10.63
CA VAL A 256 4.90 -0.48 10.92
C VAL A 256 5.15 0.28 9.60
N PRO A 257 4.27 1.22 9.20
CA PRO A 257 4.39 1.96 7.96
C PRO A 257 5.23 3.24 8.06
N LYS A 258 5.75 3.71 6.91
CA LYS A 258 6.22 5.08 6.65
C LYS A 258 7.24 5.68 7.66
N ILE A 259 8.08 4.84 8.25
CA ILE A 259 9.23 5.28 9.06
C ILE A 259 10.38 5.69 8.14
N GLN A 260 11.01 6.83 8.44
CA GLN A 260 12.03 7.47 7.61
C GLN A 260 13.40 7.55 8.29
N THR A 261 13.46 7.63 9.62
CA THR A 261 14.73 7.82 10.36
C THR A 261 14.83 6.94 11.61
N PRO A 262 16.04 6.74 12.17
CA PRO A 262 16.23 5.98 13.41
C PRO A 262 15.51 6.62 14.61
N GLU A 263 15.37 7.94 14.64
CA GLU A 263 14.62 8.65 15.69
C GLU A 263 13.12 8.33 15.63
N GLU A 264 12.56 8.21 14.43
CA GLU A 264 11.17 7.77 14.26
C GLU A 264 11.00 6.29 14.65
N ALA A 265 11.97 5.43 14.29
CA ALA A 265 11.99 4.04 14.73
C ALA A 265 12.07 3.93 16.27
N LEU A 266 12.83 4.81 16.92
CA LEU A 266 12.98 4.86 18.36
C LEU A 266 11.68 5.21 19.09
N VAL A 267 10.86 6.10 18.52
CA VAL A 267 9.51 6.37 19.03
C VAL A 267 8.69 5.08 19.09
N VAL A 268 8.66 4.32 17.98
CA VAL A 268 7.92 3.05 17.92
C VAL A 268 8.48 2.05 18.92
N GLU A 269 9.81 1.91 19.02
CA GLU A 269 10.45 1.00 19.98
C GLU A 269 10.07 1.36 21.43
N ARG A 270 10.03 2.65 21.77
CA ARG A 270 9.62 3.12 23.10
C ARG A 270 8.17 2.81 23.40
N ILE A 271 7.25 3.01 22.46
CA ILE A 271 5.82 2.65 22.62
C ILE A 271 5.71 1.16 22.96
N LEU A 272 6.33 0.29 22.15
CA LEU A 272 6.21 -1.15 22.31
C LEU A 272 6.87 -1.63 23.60
N ARG A 273 8.01 -1.04 23.99
CA ARG A 273 8.66 -1.32 25.29
C ARG A 273 7.77 -0.92 26.47
N MET A 274 7.19 0.28 26.45
CA MET A 274 6.29 0.69 27.54
C MET A 274 5.09 -0.24 27.67
N ILE A 275 4.56 -0.76 26.56
CA ILE A 275 3.49 -1.77 26.59
C ILE A 275 4.01 -3.09 27.19
N GLU A 276 5.16 -3.60 26.75
CA GLU A 276 5.77 -4.83 27.27
C GLU A 276 6.08 -4.76 28.77
N ASP A 277 6.52 -3.59 29.27
CA ASP A 277 6.75 -3.35 30.70
C ASP A 277 5.43 -3.42 31.49
N GLU A 278 4.40 -2.75 30.99
CA GLU A 278 3.11 -2.68 31.63
C GLU A 278 2.48 -4.06 31.81
N ILE A 279 2.62 -4.93 30.81
CA ILE A 279 2.13 -6.31 30.85
C ILE A 279 3.20 -7.30 31.35
N SER A 280 4.39 -6.83 31.71
CA SER A 280 5.49 -7.62 32.27
C SER A 280 5.89 -8.85 31.45
N VAL A 281 6.13 -8.65 30.15
CA VAL A 281 6.67 -9.68 29.25
C VAL A 281 8.10 -9.33 28.82
N PRO A 282 8.91 -10.32 28.40
CA PRO A 282 10.26 -10.05 27.89
C PRO A 282 10.28 -9.05 26.73
N ARG A 283 11.36 -8.28 26.62
CA ARG A 283 11.61 -7.39 25.47
C ARG A 283 11.62 -8.18 24.17
N GLY A 284 10.89 -7.70 23.17
CA GLY A 284 10.78 -8.36 21.89
C GLY A 284 9.75 -9.50 21.86
N THR A 285 8.87 -9.59 22.86
CA THR A 285 7.68 -10.47 22.82
C THR A 285 6.73 -10.02 21.73
N ILE A 286 6.55 -8.71 21.57
CA ILE A 286 5.81 -8.12 20.45
C ILE A 286 6.75 -8.06 19.24
N LYS A 287 6.42 -8.75 18.14
CA LYS A 287 7.22 -8.72 16.90
C LYS A 287 6.69 -7.72 15.89
N ILE A 288 7.56 -7.22 15.02
CA ILE A 288 7.20 -6.27 13.98
C ILE A 288 7.69 -6.68 12.59
N ALA A 289 6.93 -6.24 11.59
CA ALA A 289 7.30 -6.15 10.21
C ALA A 289 7.43 -4.67 9.81
N MET A 290 8.54 -4.30 9.17
CA MET A 290 8.75 -2.97 8.61
C MET A 290 8.12 -2.90 7.22
N LEU A 291 7.46 -1.79 6.88
CA LEU A 291 7.30 -1.40 5.49
C LEU A 291 8.47 -0.50 5.12
N TYR A 292 9.42 -1.04 4.34
CA TYR A 292 10.51 -0.24 3.82
C TYR A 292 10.02 0.52 2.58
N GLU A 293 9.20 1.54 2.78
CA GLU A 293 8.45 2.21 1.71
C GLU A 293 8.72 3.72 1.62
N GLU A 294 9.77 4.20 2.30
CA GLU A 294 10.19 5.60 2.24
C GLU A 294 11.65 5.69 1.77
N GLY A 295 11.92 6.57 0.81
CA GLY A 295 13.26 6.71 0.21
C GLY A 295 14.31 7.12 1.25
N ILE A 296 13.95 8.01 2.18
CA ILE A 296 14.82 8.45 3.28
C ILE A 296 15.20 7.29 4.20
N ALA A 297 14.29 6.33 4.43
CA ALA A 297 14.58 5.16 5.25
C ALA A 297 15.76 4.35 4.72
N GLY A 298 15.96 4.34 3.39
CA GLY A 298 17.10 3.67 2.76
C GLY A 298 18.45 4.22 3.20
N LEU A 299 18.54 5.52 3.47
CA LEU A 299 19.75 6.19 3.96
C LEU A 299 20.13 5.74 5.38
N TYR A 300 19.13 5.33 6.16
CA TYR A 300 19.28 4.98 7.57
C TYR A 300 18.97 3.51 7.87
N LEU A 301 18.79 2.66 6.85
CA LEU A 301 18.25 1.31 7.01
C LEU A 301 19.02 0.50 8.08
N PRO A 302 20.37 0.39 8.06
CA PRO A 302 21.10 -0.33 9.12
C PRO A 302 20.85 0.20 10.53
N ALA A 303 20.71 1.52 10.69
CA ALA A 303 20.44 2.15 11.98
C ALA A 303 18.99 1.91 12.45
N ILE A 304 18.02 1.92 11.53
CA ILE A 304 16.63 1.52 11.85
C ILE A 304 16.57 0.05 12.29
N LEU A 305 17.24 -0.86 11.56
CA LEU A 305 17.32 -2.28 11.93
C LEU A 305 17.96 -2.46 13.30
N TRP A 306 19.02 -1.70 13.61
CA TRP A 306 19.69 -1.74 14.91
C TRP A 306 18.78 -1.25 16.05
N VAL A 307 17.97 -0.21 15.83
CA VAL A 307 16.99 0.28 16.82
C VAL A 307 15.90 -0.77 17.08
N TRP A 308 15.43 -1.46 16.04
CA TRP A 308 14.36 -2.47 16.14
C TRP A 308 14.86 -3.91 16.33
N ARG A 309 16.13 -4.09 16.64
CA ARG A 309 16.78 -5.41 16.69
C ARG A 309 16.12 -6.41 17.63
N GLU A 310 15.40 -5.96 18.66
CA GLU A 310 14.74 -6.87 19.60
C GLU A 310 13.55 -7.63 18.97
N ARG A 311 12.96 -7.10 17.89
CA ARG A 311 11.61 -7.51 17.46
C ARG A 311 11.35 -7.56 15.96
N LEU A 312 12.22 -6.99 15.13
CA LEU A 312 12.01 -6.97 13.68
C LEU A 312 12.21 -8.35 13.06
N ILE A 313 11.20 -8.85 12.35
CA ILE A 313 11.24 -10.17 11.71
C ILE A 313 11.03 -10.11 10.20
N LYS A 314 10.46 -9.02 9.67
CA LYS A 314 10.12 -8.85 8.25
C LYS A 314 10.41 -7.42 7.79
N SER A 315 10.77 -7.23 6.52
CA SER A 315 10.81 -5.91 5.87
C SER A 315 10.22 -6.00 4.46
N SER A 316 9.06 -5.36 4.24
CA SER A 316 8.33 -5.42 2.97
C SER A 316 8.77 -4.32 1.99
N ASN A 317 8.90 -4.68 0.72
CA ASN A 317 9.18 -3.73 -0.36
C ASN A 317 7.88 -3.13 -0.94
N GLY A 318 7.60 -1.85 -0.64
CA GLY A 318 6.50 -1.10 -1.24
C GLY A 318 6.89 -0.44 -2.57
N ARG A 319 6.01 -0.47 -3.59
CA ARG A 319 6.23 0.24 -4.87
C ARG A 319 5.76 1.69 -4.82
N TRP A 320 4.48 1.90 -4.49
CA TRP A 320 3.83 3.20 -4.65
C TRP A 320 4.31 4.25 -3.65
N ASP A 321 4.33 3.91 -2.35
CA ASP A 321 4.86 4.83 -1.35
C ASP A 321 6.35 5.11 -1.55
N TYR A 322 7.16 4.10 -1.92
CA TYR A 322 8.58 4.30 -2.15
C TYR A 322 8.85 5.25 -3.32
N LEU A 323 8.19 5.02 -4.47
CA LEU A 323 8.31 5.92 -5.61
C LEU A 323 7.72 7.30 -5.32
N GLY A 324 6.60 7.38 -4.59
CA GLY A 324 6.04 8.65 -4.11
C GLY A 324 7.03 9.43 -3.25
N SER A 325 7.71 8.74 -2.34
CA SER A 325 8.78 9.27 -1.50
C SER A 325 9.97 9.75 -2.34
N LEU A 326 10.41 8.99 -3.35
CA LEU A 326 11.47 9.44 -4.27
C LEU A 326 11.09 10.70 -5.05
N ILE A 327 9.85 10.79 -5.54
CA ILE A 327 9.34 11.98 -6.23
C ILE A 327 9.32 13.17 -5.26
N GLU A 328 8.93 12.97 -4.00
CA GLU A 328 8.95 13.99 -2.96
C GLU A 328 10.38 14.46 -2.62
N MET A 329 11.35 13.54 -2.60
CA MET A 329 12.77 13.87 -2.38
C MET A 329 13.33 14.75 -3.51
N TRP A 330 12.94 14.47 -4.76
CA TRP A 330 13.39 15.19 -5.96
C TRP A 330 12.51 16.39 -6.36
N LYS A 331 11.44 16.69 -5.60
CA LYS A 331 10.36 17.58 -6.02
C LYS A 331 10.79 18.99 -6.45
N ASP A 332 11.95 19.47 -6.00
CA ASP A 332 12.48 20.81 -6.32
C ASP A 332 13.52 20.81 -7.45
N GLU A 333 14.00 19.63 -7.87
CA GLU A 333 15.15 19.47 -8.77
C GLU A 333 14.83 18.71 -10.06
N ALA A 334 13.92 17.74 -10.03
CA ALA A 334 13.63 16.90 -11.18
C ALA A 334 12.16 16.43 -11.24
N VAL A 335 11.74 16.06 -12.45
CA VAL A 335 10.45 15.41 -12.71
C VAL A 335 10.73 14.00 -13.18
N PHE A 336 10.11 13.02 -12.52
CA PHE A 336 10.21 11.62 -12.89
C PHE A 336 9.46 11.35 -14.21
N PRO A 337 9.80 10.29 -14.98
CA PRO A 337 8.90 9.78 -15.99
C PRO A 337 7.62 9.24 -15.35
N ASP A 338 6.65 8.83 -16.16
CA ASP A 338 5.40 8.27 -15.64
C ASP A 338 5.66 7.15 -14.61
N PRO A 339 5.19 7.31 -13.36
CA PRO A 339 5.41 6.33 -12.30
C PRO A 339 4.82 4.94 -12.61
N GLN A 340 3.77 4.85 -13.45
CA GLN A 340 3.19 3.56 -13.86
C GLN A 340 4.19 2.70 -14.64
N THR A 341 5.10 3.34 -15.39
CA THR A 341 6.16 2.65 -16.17
C THR A 341 7.35 2.21 -15.33
N ILE A 342 7.53 2.76 -14.12
CA ILE A 342 8.62 2.39 -13.21
C ILE A 342 8.20 1.17 -12.40
N THR A 343 8.55 -0.02 -12.90
CA THR A 343 8.18 -1.30 -12.28
C THR A 343 9.24 -1.79 -11.28
N MET A 344 8.93 -2.85 -10.54
CA MET A 344 9.92 -3.54 -9.67
C MET A 344 11.09 -4.20 -10.46
N SER A 345 11.05 -4.16 -11.79
CA SER A 345 12.13 -4.57 -12.69
C SER A 345 13.02 -3.41 -13.16
N SER A 346 12.66 -2.16 -12.83
CA SER A 346 13.50 -1.00 -13.14
C SER A 346 14.83 -1.07 -12.36
N PRO A 347 15.96 -0.56 -12.90
CA PRO A 347 17.27 -0.73 -12.29
C PRO A 347 17.35 -0.31 -10.82
N ASN A 348 16.83 0.88 -10.48
CA ASN A 348 16.81 1.37 -9.11
C ASN A 348 15.91 0.53 -8.18
N MET A 349 14.80 0.01 -8.70
CA MET A 349 13.88 -0.85 -7.94
C MET A 349 14.46 -2.25 -7.69
N VAL A 350 15.31 -2.76 -8.58
CA VAL A 350 16.08 -4.01 -8.37
C VAL A 350 17.10 -3.81 -7.26
N VAL A 351 17.84 -2.70 -7.28
CA VAL A 351 18.81 -2.36 -6.23
C VAL A 351 18.10 -2.17 -4.89
N TYR A 352 16.97 -1.48 -4.86
CA TYR A 352 16.13 -1.33 -3.67
C TYR A 352 15.72 -2.68 -3.04
N GLN A 353 15.28 -3.65 -3.85
CA GLN A 353 14.96 -5.01 -3.36
C GLN A 353 16.20 -5.75 -2.84
N ARG A 354 17.32 -5.70 -3.57
CA ARG A 354 18.58 -6.34 -3.17
C ARG A 354 19.17 -5.73 -1.91
N TYR A 355 19.09 -4.42 -1.77
CA TYR A 355 19.55 -3.70 -0.59
C TYR A 355 18.73 -4.13 0.63
N ASN A 356 17.40 -4.13 0.54
CA ASN A 356 16.55 -4.66 1.60
C ASN A 356 16.90 -6.12 1.96
N ALA A 357 17.01 -6.98 0.96
CA ALA A 357 17.31 -8.40 1.12
C ALA A 357 18.65 -8.64 1.82
N LEU A 358 19.71 -7.95 1.39
CA LEU A 358 21.03 -8.11 1.97
C LEU A 358 21.09 -7.56 3.40
N MET A 359 20.53 -6.36 3.67
CA MET A 359 20.52 -5.81 5.03
C MET A 359 19.75 -6.71 6.01
N MET A 360 18.57 -7.20 5.61
CA MET A 360 17.78 -8.12 6.43
C MET A 360 18.50 -9.45 6.67
N LEU A 361 19.14 -10.02 5.64
CA LEU A 361 19.93 -11.24 5.77
C LEU A 361 21.11 -11.04 6.74
N MET A 362 21.88 -9.96 6.58
CA MET A 362 23.06 -9.70 7.41
C MET A 362 22.69 -9.47 8.88
N ALA A 363 21.65 -8.68 9.14
CA ALA A 363 21.17 -8.42 10.48
C ALA A 363 20.44 -9.63 11.11
N GLY A 364 19.75 -10.43 10.31
CA GLY A 364 18.90 -11.54 10.76
C GLY A 364 19.59 -12.91 10.81
N LEU A 365 20.86 -13.03 10.42
CA LEU A 365 21.56 -14.32 10.39
C LEU A 365 21.86 -14.83 11.81
N ARG A 366 21.46 -16.07 12.09
CA ARG A 366 21.75 -16.81 13.32
C ARG A 366 22.09 -18.25 12.94
N ASP A 367 23.26 -18.73 13.38
CA ASP A 367 23.71 -20.11 13.15
C ASP A 367 23.64 -20.53 11.67
N GLY A 368 23.77 -19.53 10.78
CA GLY A 368 23.71 -19.69 9.34
C GLY A 368 22.32 -19.70 8.72
N GLU A 369 21.25 -19.65 9.50
CA GLU A 369 19.88 -19.46 9.02
C GLU A 369 19.43 -18.02 9.24
N ALA A 370 18.55 -17.52 8.38
CA ALA A 370 18.00 -16.18 8.52
C ALA A 370 16.69 -16.23 9.32
N GLU A 371 16.69 -15.61 10.49
CA GLU A 371 15.52 -15.50 11.39
C GLU A 371 14.63 -14.30 11.00
N ALA A 372 15.15 -13.40 10.17
CA ALA A 372 14.41 -12.29 9.59
C ALA A 372 14.69 -12.22 8.08
N ALA A 373 13.72 -11.78 7.29
CA ALA A 373 13.86 -11.75 5.84
C ALA A 373 13.01 -10.64 5.19
N PRO A 374 13.31 -10.25 3.95
CA PRO A 374 12.47 -9.33 3.22
C PRO A 374 11.16 -10.02 2.79
N VAL A 375 10.12 -9.21 2.57
CA VAL A 375 8.84 -9.62 1.98
C VAL A 375 8.70 -8.90 0.65
N GLY A 376 8.26 -9.62 -0.39
CA GLY A 376 8.00 -9.07 -1.72
C GLY A 376 6.89 -8.02 -1.73
N GLY A 377 6.68 -7.39 -2.88
CA GLY A 377 5.75 -6.27 -3.04
C GLY A 377 4.31 -6.68 -3.31
N MET A 378 3.43 -5.68 -3.32
CA MET A 378 1.99 -5.86 -3.55
C MET A 378 1.64 -6.31 -4.98
N ALA A 379 0.85 -7.37 -5.10
CA ALA A 379 0.08 -7.68 -6.31
C ALA A 379 -1.42 -7.39 -6.09
N ALA A 380 -1.90 -6.28 -6.67
CA ALA A 380 -3.21 -5.71 -6.33
C ALA A 380 -4.33 -5.96 -7.36
N VAL A 381 -4.10 -6.81 -8.39
CA VAL A 381 -5.11 -7.02 -9.43
C VAL A 381 -6.32 -7.77 -8.87
N MET A 382 -7.51 -7.30 -9.22
CA MET A 382 -8.78 -7.98 -9.00
C MET A 382 -9.27 -8.63 -10.28
N LEU A 383 -9.71 -9.88 -10.20
CA LEU A 383 -10.27 -10.56 -11.36
C LEU A 383 -11.68 -10.02 -11.67
N TYR A 384 -11.99 -9.88 -12.96
CA TYR A 384 -13.34 -9.50 -13.38
C TYR A 384 -14.28 -10.71 -13.35
N PRO A 385 -15.52 -10.56 -12.85
CA PRO A 385 -16.52 -11.62 -12.92
C PRO A 385 -16.99 -11.83 -14.37
N ALA A 386 -17.51 -13.02 -14.66
CA ALA A 386 -18.10 -13.32 -15.98
C ALA A 386 -19.28 -12.39 -16.34
N THR A 387 -19.94 -11.82 -15.34
CA THR A 387 -21.05 -10.86 -15.49
C THR A 387 -20.58 -9.41 -15.71
N ASP A 388 -19.29 -9.15 -15.88
CA ASP A 388 -18.80 -7.80 -16.18
C ASP A 388 -19.43 -7.28 -17.49
N PRO A 389 -20.06 -6.09 -17.49
CA PRO A 389 -20.85 -5.60 -18.62
C PRO A 389 -20.02 -5.32 -19.88
N TYR A 390 -18.69 -5.27 -19.77
CA TYR A 390 -17.78 -5.06 -20.89
C TYR A 390 -16.96 -6.31 -21.23
N GLY A 391 -17.25 -7.46 -20.60
CA GLY A 391 -16.58 -8.73 -20.92
C GLY A 391 -15.10 -8.77 -20.52
N ARG A 392 -14.66 -7.94 -19.57
CA ARG A 392 -13.23 -7.78 -19.22
C ARG A 392 -12.61 -8.99 -18.51
N HIS A 393 -13.41 -10.00 -18.14
CA HIS A 393 -12.92 -11.29 -17.62
C HIS A 393 -11.95 -12.00 -18.58
N LYS A 394 -11.96 -11.65 -19.87
CA LYS A 394 -10.96 -12.08 -20.85
C LYS A 394 -9.51 -11.74 -20.47
N TYR A 395 -9.30 -10.69 -19.67
CA TYR A 395 -7.97 -10.29 -19.19
C TYR A 395 -7.50 -11.04 -17.93
N ASN A 396 -8.36 -11.87 -17.32
CA ASN A 396 -8.02 -12.57 -16.08
C ASN A 396 -6.83 -13.52 -16.24
N LEU A 397 -6.70 -14.19 -17.40
CA LEU A 397 -5.58 -15.10 -17.66
C LEU A 397 -4.23 -14.37 -17.61
N ARG A 398 -4.17 -13.16 -18.19
CA ARG A 398 -2.99 -12.31 -18.13
C ARG A 398 -2.67 -11.95 -16.68
N ALA A 399 -3.67 -11.53 -15.90
CA ALA A 399 -3.48 -11.20 -14.48
C ALA A 399 -2.91 -12.37 -13.67
N LEU A 400 -3.43 -13.59 -13.88
CA LEU A 400 -2.94 -14.80 -13.22
C LEU A 400 -1.49 -15.13 -13.59
N ARG A 401 -1.13 -14.94 -14.85
CA ARG A 401 0.26 -15.14 -15.30
C ARG A 401 1.19 -14.08 -14.75
N ASP A 402 0.77 -12.81 -14.76
CA ASP A 402 1.57 -11.68 -14.29
C ASP A 402 1.93 -11.83 -12.81
N ILE A 403 0.99 -12.22 -11.94
CA ILE A 403 1.32 -12.45 -10.52
C ILE A 403 2.33 -13.59 -10.34
N LYS A 404 2.16 -14.73 -11.03
CA LYS A 404 3.10 -15.85 -10.93
C LYS A 404 4.52 -15.43 -11.31
N LEU A 405 4.66 -14.70 -12.42
CA LEU A 405 5.95 -14.23 -12.90
C LEU A 405 6.55 -13.17 -11.98
N ASP A 406 5.73 -12.29 -11.42
CA ASP A 406 6.19 -11.28 -10.47
C ASP A 406 6.72 -11.93 -9.18
N LYS A 407 6.00 -12.91 -8.62
CA LYS A 407 6.43 -13.59 -7.38
C LYS A 407 7.63 -14.51 -7.61
N LEU A 408 7.73 -15.11 -8.79
CA LEU A 408 8.92 -15.85 -9.20
C LEU A 408 10.13 -14.93 -9.36
N ARG A 409 9.96 -13.77 -10.00
CA ARG A 409 11.02 -12.75 -10.12
C ARG A 409 11.53 -12.32 -8.75
N GLU A 410 10.64 -12.02 -7.80
CA GLU A 410 11.02 -11.65 -6.42
C GLU A 410 11.86 -12.75 -5.75
N ARG A 411 11.39 -14.00 -5.81
CA ARG A 411 12.12 -15.14 -5.23
C ARG A 411 13.49 -15.32 -5.86
N LEU A 412 13.60 -15.26 -7.19
CA LEU A 412 14.88 -15.41 -7.89
C LEU A 412 15.85 -14.26 -7.58
N LEU A 413 15.36 -13.03 -7.42
CA LEU A 413 16.18 -11.89 -6.96
C LEU A 413 16.70 -12.09 -5.53
N GLY A 414 16.00 -12.87 -4.71
CA GLY A 414 16.37 -13.23 -3.34
C GLY A 414 17.31 -14.42 -3.21
N LEU A 415 17.76 -15.01 -4.31
CA LEU A 415 18.80 -16.03 -4.28
C LEU A 415 20.16 -15.35 -4.18
N ILE A 416 20.77 -15.38 -2.99
CA ILE A 416 22.06 -14.74 -2.71
C ILE A 416 23.11 -15.81 -2.45
N PHE A 417 24.15 -15.88 -3.27
CA PHE A 417 25.26 -16.82 -3.12
C PHE A 417 26.52 -16.09 -2.66
N VAL A 418 27.01 -16.41 -1.46
CA VAL A 418 28.21 -15.81 -0.89
C VAL A 418 29.39 -16.78 -0.96
N THR A 419 30.52 -16.31 -1.47
CA THR A 419 31.73 -17.13 -1.64
C THR A 419 33.01 -16.33 -1.39
N GLU A 420 34.10 -17.05 -1.12
CA GLU A 420 35.46 -16.50 -1.06
C GLU A 420 36.21 -16.66 -2.39
N ASP A 421 35.67 -17.45 -3.32
CA ASP A 421 36.29 -17.77 -4.60
C ASP A 421 36.05 -16.64 -5.63
N SER A 422 37.11 -15.88 -5.94
CA SER A 422 37.05 -14.77 -6.89
C SER A 422 36.74 -15.20 -8.31
N GLU A 423 37.21 -16.36 -8.76
CA GLU A 423 36.96 -16.83 -10.13
C GLU A 423 35.48 -17.17 -10.31
N ILE A 424 34.87 -17.79 -9.29
CA ILE A 424 33.43 -18.11 -9.27
C ILE A 424 32.60 -16.83 -9.26
N ALA A 425 32.98 -15.84 -8.46
CA ALA A 425 32.23 -14.59 -8.42
C ALA A 425 32.31 -13.78 -9.71
N GLU A 426 33.47 -13.75 -10.36
CA GLU A 426 33.66 -13.01 -11.62
C GLU A 426 32.92 -13.67 -12.79
N ARG A 427 32.93 -15.00 -12.89
CA ARG A 427 32.18 -15.73 -13.94
C ARG A 427 30.68 -15.85 -13.64
N GLY A 428 30.30 -15.70 -12.37
CA GLY A 428 28.99 -16.03 -11.82
C GLY A 428 28.75 -17.54 -11.71
N VAL A 429 27.60 -17.95 -11.15
CA VAL A 429 27.28 -19.36 -10.95
C VAL A 429 25.81 -19.66 -11.24
N LYS A 430 25.55 -20.91 -11.66
CA LYS A 430 24.20 -21.42 -11.89
C LYS A 430 23.68 -22.11 -10.64
N LEU A 431 22.38 -21.99 -10.38
CA LEU A 431 21.74 -22.63 -9.21
C LEU A 431 22.02 -24.15 -9.15
N LYS A 432 21.97 -24.84 -10.30
CA LYS A 432 22.25 -26.28 -10.40
C LYS A 432 23.68 -26.67 -9.98
N ASP A 433 24.66 -25.79 -10.18
CA ASP A 433 26.05 -26.07 -9.80
C ASP A 433 26.23 -25.91 -8.28
N ILE A 434 25.53 -24.96 -7.67
CA ILE A 434 25.48 -24.79 -6.21
C ILE A 434 24.82 -26.01 -5.57
N LEU A 435 23.61 -26.36 -6.03
CA LEU A 435 22.86 -27.50 -5.47
C LEU A 435 23.58 -28.84 -5.68
N GLY A 436 24.36 -28.96 -6.76
CA GLY A 436 25.20 -30.12 -7.03
C GLY A 436 26.54 -30.14 -6.27
N GLY A 437 26.84 -29.15 -5.43
CA GLY A 437 28.09 -29.06 -4.67
C GLY A 437 29.34 -28.84 -5.53
N ARG A 438 29.20 -28.32 -6.75
CA ARG A 438 30.31 -28.10 -7.69
C ARG A 438 31.08 -26.81 -7.42
N VAL A 439 30.55 -25.96 -6.54
CA VAL A 439 31.14 -24.68 -6.14
C VAL A 439 31.14 -24.55 -4.63
N LYS A 440 32.14 -23.86 -4.08
CA LYS A 440 32.24 -23.58 -2.65
C LYS A 440 31.57 -22.23 -2.33
N GLY A 441 30.71 -22.21 -1.33
CA GLY A 441 30.01 -21.00 -0.87
C GLY A 441 28.70 -21.35 -0.18
N ARG A 442 27.90 -20.34 0.14
CA ARG A 442 26.61 -20.49 0.81
C ARG A 442 25.51 -19.77 0.05
N LEU A 443 24.41 -20.47 -0.20
CA LEU A 443 23.22 -19.92 -0.83
C LEU A 443 22.17 -19.60 0.22
N TYR A 444 21.52 -18.45 0.05
CA TYR A 444 20.38 -17.99 0.83
C TYR A 444 19.19 -17.75 -0.10
N ASP A 445 17.99 -18.20 0.30
CA ASP A 445 16.71 -17.98 -0.41
C ASP A 445 15.81 -17.13 0.50
N VAL A 446 15.81 -15.81 0.30
CA VAL A 446 15.29 -14.86 1.30
C VAL A 446 13.92 -14.25 0.98
N PHE A 447 13.43 -14.32 -0.26
CA PHE A 447 12.10 -13.84 -0.65
C PHE A 447 11.09 -15.01 -0.73
N ARG A 448 10.67 -15.50 0.44
CA ARG A 448 9.71 -16.62 0.58
C ARG A 448 8.27 -16.17 0.85
N GLN A 449 8.07 -14.89 1.11
CA GLN A 449 6.75 -14.27 1.31
C GLN A 449 6.59 -13.05 0.40
N SER A 450 5.35 -12.75 -0.01
CA SER A 450 4.99 -11.57 -0.82
C SER A 450 3.53 -11.17 -0.61
N TRP A 451 3.09 -10.05 -1.18
CA TRP A 451 1.79 -9.45 -0.87
C TRP A 451 0.72 -9.64 -1.96
N VAL A 452 -0.55 -9.70 -1.53
CA VAL A 452 -1.74 -9.74 -2.38
C VAL A 452 -2.89 -8.90 -1.78
N ALA A 453 -3.77 -8.36 -2.63
CA ALA A 453 -4.93 -7.56 -2.18
C ALA A 453 -6.30 -8.17 -2.50
N THR A 454 -6.34 -9.41 -3.01
CA THR A 454 -7.58 -10.11 -3.35
C THR A 454 -7.66 -11.48 -2.68
N LYS A 455 -8.89 -11.94 -2.47
CA LYS A 455 -9.25 -13.26 -1.96
C LYS A 455 -9.50 -14.30 -3.07
N ASP A 456 -9.34 -13.91 -4.34
CA ASP A 456 -9.59 -14.80 -5.48
C ASP A 456 -8.63 -16.00 -5.44
N GLU A 457 -9.19 -17.21 -5.26
CA GLU A 457 -8.43 -18.44 -5.05
C GLU A 457 -7.44 -18.73 -6.18
N ALA A 458 -7.86 -18.56 -7.44
CA ALA A 458 -6.99 -18.77 -8.60
C ALA A 458 -5.80 -17.80 -8.62
N TYR A 459 -6.02 -16.55 -8.20
CA TYR A 459 -4.98 -15.52 -8.17
C TYR A 459 -3.98 -15.77 -7.04
N ILE A 460 -4.48 -16.15 -5.86
CA ILE A 460 -3.66 -16.57 -4.72
C ILE A 460 -2.83 -17.80 -5.09
N ALA A 461 -3.45 -18.84 -5.67
CA ALA A 461 -2.75 -20.06 -6.07
C ALA A 461 -1.59 -19.77 -7.04
N ALA A 462 -1.83 -18.93 -8.05
CA ALA A 462 -0.82 -18.55 -9.04
C ALA A 462 0.38 -17.81 -8.42
N GLY A 463 0.13 -16.90 -7.45
CA GLY A 463 1.20 -16.17 -6.76
C GLY A 463 1.93 -16.98 -5.69
N THR A 464 1.23 -17.93 -5.04
CA THR A 464 1.78 -18.76 -3.95
C THR A 464 2.67 -19.89 -4.46
N GLU A 465 2.36 -20.48 -5.63
CA GLU A 465 3.13 -21.58 -6.23
C GLU A 465 4.65 -21.31 -6.28
N PRO A 466 5.15 -20.21 -6.87
CA PRO A 466 6.59 -19.95 -6.92
C PRO A 466 7.19 -19.68 -5.53
N LEU A 467 6.42 -19.19 -4.56
CA LEU A 467 6.91 -18.91 -3.21
C LEU A 467 7.05 -20.19 -2.38
N ARG A 468 6.17 -21.18 -2.57
CA ARG A 468 6.19 -22.44 -1.83
C ARG A 468 7.08 -23.52 -2.47
N ALA A 469 7.36 -23.43 -3.77
CA ALA A 469 8.13 -24.44 -4.49
C ALA A 469 9.47 -24.78 -3.80
N GLU A 470 9.89 -26.04 -3.90
CA GLU A 470 11.23 -26.43 -3.45
C GLU A 470 12.29 -25.79 -4.36
N LEU A 471 13.46 -25.49 -3.78
CA LEU A 471 14.52 -24.76 -4.48
C LEU A 471 14.97 -25.45 -5.79
N PRO A 472 15.14 -26.79 -5.88
CA PRO A 472 15.45 -27.47 -7.14
C PRO A 472 14.35 -27.35 -8.21
N SER A 473 13.09 -27.19 -7.79
CA SER A 473 11.93 -27.15 -8.69
C SER A 473 11.76 -25.79 -9.38
N LEU A 474 12.43 -24.74 -8.92
CA LEU A 474 12.39 -23.41 -9.54
C LEU A 474 12.82 -23.44 -11.01
N GLN A 475 13.85 -24.23 -11.33
CA GLN A 475 14.31 -24.38 -12.71
C GLN A 475 13.24 -25.04 -13.58
N THR A 476 12.50 -26.02 -13.05
CA THR A 476 11.39 -26.67 -13.75
C THR A 476 10.27 -25.67 -14.07
N LEU A 477 9.94 -24.76 -13.14
CA LEU A 477 8.91 -23.74 -13.37
C LEU A 477 9.22 -22.84 -14.57
N ILE A 478 10.48 -22.43 -14.75
CA ILE A 478 10.86 -21.54 -15.87
C ILE A 478 11.14 -22.29 -17.18
N SER A 479 11.54 -23.56 -17.10
CA SER A 479 11.88 -24.40 -18.26
C SER A 479 10.73 -25.26 -18.78
N ALA A 480 9.56 -25.23 -18.13
CA ALA A 480 8.38 -25.95 -18.59
C ALA A 480 7.96 -25.55 -20.01
N GLU A 481 7.33 -26.48 -20.73
CA GLU A 481 6.79 -26.22 -22.06
C GLU A 481 5.79 -25.05 -22.04
N VAL A 482 5.87 -24.18 -23.04
CA VAL A 482 4.93 -23.05 -23.18
C VAL A 482 3.69 -23.52 -23.94
N ARG A 483 2.58 -23.62 -23.22
CA ARG A 483 1.26 -23.95 -23.75
C ARG A 483 0.44 -22.68 -23.93
N TYR A 484 -0.41 -22.66 -24.96
CA TYR A 484 -1.22 -21.51 -25.30
C TYR A 484 -2.70 -21.88 -25.31
N VAL A 485 -3.52 -20.92 -24.90
CA VAL A 485 -4.98 -20.94 -25.07
C VAL A 485 -5.40 -19.73 -25.89
N GLU A 486 -6.51 -19.84 -26.60
CA GLU A 486 -7.07 -18.75 -27.39
C GLU A 486 -8.18 -18.04 -26.59
N VAL A 487 -8.06 -16.72 -26.48
CA VAL A 487 -9.07 -15.85 -25.86
C VAL A 487 -9.31 -14.69 -26.82
N ASP A 488 -10.54 -14.48 -27.27
CA ASP A 488 -10.92 -13.45 -28.26
C ASP A 488 -10.00 -13.41 -29.51
N GLY A 489 -9.66 -14.58 -30.06
CA GLY A 489 -8.82 -14.69 -31.26
C GLY A 489 -7.34 -14.35 -31.03
N ARG A 490 -6.91 -14.18 -29.77
CA ARG A 490 -5.50 -13.95 -29.40
C ARG A 490 -4.95 -15.14 -28.61
N ARG A 491 -3.71 -15.51 -28.89
CA ARG A 491 -3.00 -16.59 -28.17
C ARG A 491 -2.39 -16.04 -26.89
N HIS A 492 -2.75 -16.66 -25.76
CA HIS A 492 -2.23 -16.33 -24.44
C HIS A 492 -1.51 -17.56 -23.85
N PRO A 493 -0.30 -17.40 -23.29
CA PRO A 493 0.34 -18.48 -22.54
C PRO A 493 -0.47 -18.82 -21.28
N THR A 494 -0.56 -20.11 -20.95
CA THR A 494 -1.24 -20.57 -19.74
C THR A 494 -0.45 -20.21 -18.47
N VAL A 495 -1.07 -20.29 -17.30
CA VAL A 495 -0.41 -19.96 -16.02
C VAL A 495 0.67 -21.01 -15.65
N ASP A 496 0.46 -22.28 -15.98
CA ASP A 496 1.39 -23.39 -15.71
C ASP A 496 2.57 -23.44 -16.70
N SER A 497 2.55 -22.64 -17.76
CA SER A 497 3.62 -22.59 -18.76
C SER A 497 4.91 -22.01 -18.20
N GLY A 498 6.05 -22.49 -18.72
CA GLY A 498 7.35 -21.86 -18.50
C GLY A 498 7.46 -20.47 -19.14
N LEU A 499 8.67 -19.91 -19.14
CA LEU A 499 8.90 -18.57 -19.69
C LEU A 499 8.76 -18.59 -21.21
N THR A 500 7.91 -17.70 -21.75
CA THR A 500 7.90 -17.34 -23.17
C THR A 500 9.24 -16.68 -23.54
N GLU A 501 9.49 -16.52 -24.84
CA GLU A 501 10.72 -15.86 -25.31
C GLU A 501 10.87 -14.43 -24.76
N GLU A 502 9.78 -13.64 -24.73
CA GLU A 502 9.81 -12.25 -24.23
C GLU A 502 10.09 -12.20 -22.72
N GLU A 503 9.43 -13.06 -21.95
CA GLU A 503 9.61 -13.13 -20.49
C GLU A 503 11.00 -13.66 -20.14
N ARG A 504 11.51 -14.65 -20.88
CA ARG A 504 12.89 -15.13 -20.76
C ARG A 504 13.87 -14.00 -21.02
N ALA A 505 13.71 -13.26 -22.11
CA ALA A 505 14.57 -12.11 -22.41
C ALA A 505 14.52 -11.05 -21.29
N ARG A 506 13.35 -10.84 -20.67
CA ARG A 506 13.20 -9.96 -19.50
C ARG A 506 13.98 -10.47 -18.29
N PHE A 507 13.89 -11.76 -17.98
CA PHE A 507 14.61 -12.38 -16.85
C PHE A 507 16.12 -12.40 -17.09
N VAL A 508 16.57 -12.57 -18.33
CA VAL A 508 17.99 -12.44 -18.73
C VAL A 508 18.48 -11.01 -18.49
N ARG A 509 17.71 -9.99 -18.90
CA ARG A 509 18.08 -8.58 -18.66
C ARG A 509 18.17 -8.23 -17.17
N LEU A 510 17.39 -8.89 -16.33
CA LEU A 510 17.46 -8.75 -14.87
C LEU A 510 18.65 -9.50 -14.24
N GLY A 511 19.34 -10.35 -15.01
CA GLY A 511 20.48 -11.13 -14.56
C GLY A 511 20.12 -12.27 -13.60
N ILE A 512 18.84 -12.64 -13.50
CA ILE A 512 18.35 -13.72 -12.62
C ILE A 512 18.33 -15.08 -13.32
N ILE A 513 18.49 -15.11 -14.65
CA ILE A 513 18.78 -16.30 -15.45
C ILE A 513 19.85 -15.95 -16.49
N ASP A 514 20.56 -16.95 -17.02
CA ASP A 514 21.46 -16.79 -18.16
C ASP A 514 20.76 -16.96 -19.52
N ALA A 515 21.52 -16.78 -20.61
CA ALA A 515 21.01 -16.91 -21.97
C ALA A 515 20.49 -18.32 -22.32
N ASP A 516 21.03 -19.36 -21.66
CA ASP A 516 20.56 -20.75 -21.79
C ASP A 516 19.29 -21.01 -20.98
N GLY A 517 18.89 -20.07 -20.11
CA GLY A 517 17.73 -20.17 -19.25
C GLY A 517 18.01 -20.80 -17.88
N ASP A 518 19.26 -20.98 -17.49
CA ASP A 518 19.61 -21.47 -16.16
C ASP A 518 19.53 -20.33 -15.13
N ILE A 519 18.98 -20.62 -13.95
CA ILE A 519 18.88 -19.65 -12.85
C ILE A 519 20.27 -19.20 -12.38
N ARG A 520 20.45 -17.89 -12.21
CA ARG A 520 21.66 -17.24 -11.69
C ARG A 520 21.36 -16.52 -10.37
N PRO A 521 21.80 -17.07 -9.22
CA PRO A 521 21.81 -16.33 -7.96
C PRO A 521 22.72 -15.10 -8.02
N TRP A 522 22.40 -14.08 -7.22
CA TRP A 522 23.27 -12.91 -7.03
C TRP A 522 24.50 -13.32 -6.24
N VAL A 523 25.67 -13.26 -6.88
CA VAL A 523 26.94 -13.68 -6.28
C VAL A 523 27.60 -12.50 -5.57
N ILE A 524 27.97 -12.70 -4.30
CA ILE A 524 28.68 -11.71 -3.49
C ILE A 524 29.99 -12.35 -3.00
N LEU A 525 31.10 -11.65 -3.19
CA LEU A 525 32.36 -12.05 -2.55
C LEU A 525 32.40 -11.56 -1.12
N THR A 526 32.81 -12.43 -0.20
CA THR A 526 32.99 -12.08 1.21
C THR A 526 33.85 -10.83 1.38
N ARG A 527 34.96 -10.72 0.61
CA ARG A 527 35.90 -9.58 0.68
C ARG A 527 35.27 -8.23 0.32
N ASP A 528 34.12 -8.21 -0.36
CA ASP A 528 33.44 -7.00 -0.84
C ASP A 528 32.43 -6.43 0.16
N ILE A 529 32.21 -7.14 1.28
CA ILE A 529 31.25 -6.76 2.32
C ILE A 529 31.86 -6.78 3.73
N GLU A 530 33.19 -6.79 3.85
CA GLU A 530 33.88 -6.93 5.15
C GLU A 530 33.93 -5.64 5.98
N THR A 531 33.73 -4.49 5.34
CA THR A 531 33.74 -3.16 5.99
C THR A 531 32.58 -2.32 5.45
N PRO A 532 32.12 -1.31 6.21
CA PRO A 532 31.08 -0.39 5.76
C PRO A 532 31.37 0.26 4.40
N GLU A 533 32.61 0.69 4.16
CA GLU A 533 33.02 1.35 2.91
C GLU A 533 32.90 0.41 1.71
N LYS A 534 33.30 -0.86 1.87
CA LYS A 534 33.19 -1.85 0.80
C LYS A 534 31.73 -2.21 0.52
N LEU A 535 30.94 -2.43 1.58
CA LEU A 535 29.52 -2.75 1.47
C LEU A 535 28.74 -1.65 0.75
N PHE A 536 29.12 -0.37 0.88
CA PHE A 536 28.43 0.76 0.24
C PHE A 536 29.07 1.17 -1.09
N SER A 537 30.17 0.54 -1.50
CA SER A 537 30.86 0.79 -2.76
C SER A 537 30.08 0.26 -3.98
N SER A 538 30.39 0.76 -5.18
CA SER A 538 29.72 0.35 -6.42
C SER A 538 29.84 -1.14 -6.73
N ARG A 539 30.87 -1.83 -6.23
CA ARG A 539 31.25 -3.19 -6.64
C ARG A 539 30.12 -4.22 -6.57
N ILE A 540 29.19 -4.09 -5.62
CA ILE A 540 28.07 -5.02 -5.45
C ILE A 540 26.72 -4.44 -5.90
N TRP A 541 26.65 -3.13 -6.16
CA TRP A 541 25.40 -2.40 -6.47
C TRP A 541 25.26 -2.00 -7.94
N GLY A 542 26.12 -2.55 -8.81
CA GLY A 542 26.11 -2.33 -10.25
C GLY A 542 27.16 -1.31 -10.69
N ASP A 543 26.86 -0.55 -11.75
CA ASP A 543 27.84 0.36 -12.36
C ASP A 543 28.02 1.68 -11.59
N LYS A 544 27.18 1.92 -10.57
CA LYS A 544 27.17 3.14 -9.75
C LYS A 544 27.32 2.79 -8.27
N ASP A 545 27.72 3.75 -7.46
CA ASP A 545 27.64 3.58 -6.00
C ASP A 545 26.19 3.40 -5.56
N LEU A 546 26.01 2.91 -4.33
CA LEU A 546 24.69 2.57 -3.79
C LEU A 546 23.72 3.76 -3.84
N TRP A 547 24.19 4.99 -3.59
CA TRP A 547 23.32 6.15 -3.57
C TRP A 547 22.75 6.41 -4.96
N HIS A 548 23.60 6.50 -5.97
CA HIS A 548 23.14 6.73 -7.34
C HIS A 548 22.33 5.56 -7.90
N SER A 549 22.64 4.33 -7.48
CA SER A 549 21.86 3.15 -7.84
C SER A 549 20.45 3.15 -7.24
N LEU A 550 20.25 3.74 -6.06
CA LEU A 550 18.94 3.82 -5.40
C LEU A 550 18.11 5.05 -5.82
N TYR A 551 18.76 6.20 -5.95
CA TYR A 551 18.09 7.51 -5.92
C TYR A 551 18.10 8.26 -7.25
N ASP A 552 18.90 7.86 -8.25
CA ASP A 552 18.87 8.53 -9.54
C ASP A 552 17.48 8.45 -10.19
N VAL A 553 17.06 9.55 -10.80
CA VAL A 553 15.80 9.62 -11.55
C VAL A 553 15.88 8.66 -12.75
N PRO A 554 14.98 7.67 -12.85
CA PRO A 554 14.98 6.74 -13.98
C PRO A 554 14.72 7.46 -15.31
N ARG A 555 15.23 6.89 -16.40
CA ARG A 555 14.86 7.32 -17.75
C ARG A 555 13.47 6.79 -18.09
N GLY A 556 12.69 7.59 -18.80
CA GLY A 556 11.39 7.19 -19.31
C GLY A 556 10.69 8.36 -19.99
N ASP A 557 9.43 8.16 -20.35
CA ASP A 557 8.64 9.14 -21.07
C ASP A 557 7.67 9.91 -20.16
N ILE A 558 7.40 11.15 -20.56
CA ILE A 558 6.30 11.98 -20.07
C ILE A 558 5.42 12.26 -21.30
N THR A 559 4.22 11.68 -21.33
CA THR A 559 3.29 11.79 -22.47
C THR A 559 1.95 12.41 -22.03
N PRO A 560 1.21 13.08 -22.93
CA PRO A 560 -0.11 13.61 -22.61
C PRO A 560 -1.07 12.55 -22.08
N GLU A 561 -1.03 11.34 -22.65
CA GLU A 561 -1.85 10.21 -22.25
C GLU A 561 -1.55 9.74 -20.81
N HIS A 562 -0.27 9.58 -20.44
CA HIS A 562 0.09 9.17 -19.08
C HIS A 562 -0.23 10.26 -18.05
N ILE A 563 -0.11 11.55 -18.42
CA ILE A 563 -0.55 12.65 -17.56
C ILE A 563 -2.07 12.57 -17.32
N GLN A 564 -2.84 12.30 -18.37
CA GLN A 564 -4.28 12.11 -18.28
C GLN A 564 -4.65 10.88 -17.44
N HIS A 565 -3.90 9.78 -17.54
CA HIS A 565 -4.08 8.57 -16.73
C HIS A 565 -3.80 8.80 -15.25
N ALA A 566 -2.66 9.43 -14.92
CA ALA A 566 -2.33 9.79 -13.55
C ALA A 566 -3.42 10.66 -12.91
N PHE A 567 -3.93 11.63 -13.67
CA PHE A 567 -5.02 12.49 -13.19
C PHE A 567 -6.33 11.71 -13.01
N TYR A 568 -6.66 10.81 -13.93
CA TYR A 568 -7.78 9.88 -13.80
C TYR A 568 -7.68 9.03 -12.53
N MET A 569 -6.51 8.45 -12.24
CA MET A 569 -6.30 7.60 -11.06
C MET A 569 -6.42 8.40 -9.76
N ALA A 570 -5.82 9.60 -9.70
CA ALA A 570 -5.91 10.48 -8.53
C ALA A 570 -7.36 10.93 -8.26
N ALA A 571 -8.07 11.38 -9.29
CA ALA A 571 -9.46 11.82 -9.16
C ALA A 571 -10.40 10.67 -8.76
N ASN A 572 -10.30 9.52 -9.43
CA ASN A 572 -11.14 8.36 -9.12
C ASN A 572 -10.88 7.80 -7.73
N TYR A 573 -9.62 7.75 -7.28
CA TYR A 573 -9.34 7.36 -5.91
C TYR A 573 -9.89 8.39 -4.93
N GLY A 574 -9.71 9.69 -5.18
CA GLY A 574 -10.33 10.75 -4.39
C GLY A 574 -11.85 10.60 -4.25
N PHE A 575 -12.56 10.19 -5.31
CA PHE A 575 -13.99 9.87 -5.27
C PHE A 575 -14.29 8.76 -4.26
N GLN A 576 -13.50 7.69 -4.23
CA GLN A 576 -13.72 6.56 -3.31
C GLN A 576 -13.47 6.93 -1.85
N VAL A 577 -12.42 7.70 -1.60
CA VAL A 577 -12.01 8.19 -0.28
C VAL A 577 -13.15 8.91 0.44
N LEU A 578 -13.89 9.79 -0.24
CA LEU A 578 -14.98 10.54 0.39
C LEU A 578 -16.20 9.70 0.80
N ASN A 579 -16.35 8.48 0.26
CA ASN A 579 -17.38 7.54 0.72
C ASN A 579 -16.87 6.60 1.81
N GLY A 580 -15.65 6.81 2.30
CA GLY A 580 -15.00 5.91 3.26
C GLY A 580 -14.51 4.61 2.64
N ASN A 581 -14.35 4.55 1.32
CA ASN A 581 -13.82 3.37 0.64
C ASN A 581 -12.34 3.60 0.30
N LEU A 582 -11.45 3.19 1.21
CA LEU A 582 -10.00 3.35 1.01
C LEU A 582 -9.33 2.13 0.39
N ALA A 583 -9.93 0.94 0.49
CA ALA A 583 -9.59 -0.23 -0.31
C ALA A 583 -10.44 -0.21 -1.60
N ALA A 584 -10.01 0.59 -2.56
CA ALA A 584 -10.81 1.00 -3.70
C ALA A 584 -10.50 0.20 -4.97
N ALA A 585 -11.48 -0.55 -5.46
CA ALA A 585 -11.41 -1.18 -6.77
C ALA A 585 -11.56 -0.13 -7.88
N ILE A 586 -10.50 0.13 -8.64
CA ILE A 586 -10.47 1.11 -9.74
C ILE A 586 -9.99 0.40 -11.01
N ASP A 587 -10.70 0.64 -12.11
CA ASP A 587 -10.33 0.11 -13.43
C ASP A 587 -9.18 0.93 -14.01
N ASP A 588 -8.08 0.28 -14.37
CA ASP A 588 -6.98 0.86 -15.12
C ASP A 588 -7.20 0.60 -16.60
N TYR A 589 -7.51 1.67 -17.34
CA TYR A 589 -7.84 1.57 -18.75
C TYR A 589 -6.63 1.35 -19.66
N GLU A 590 -5.40 1.63 -19.20
CA GLU A 590 -4.20 1.36 -20.00
C GLU A 590 -3.83 -0.12 -19.94
N LEU A 591 -4.06 -0.74 -18.78
CA LEU A 591 -3.76 -2.15 -18.56
C LEU A 591 -4.94 -3.09 -18.87
N GLY A 592 -6.16 -2.55 -18.96
CA GLY A 592 -7.38 -3.36 -19.08
C GLY A 592 -7.63 -4.22 -17.85
N GLN A 593 -7.12 -3.80 -16.69
CA GLN A 593 -7.14 -4.53 -15.43
C GLN A 593 -7.84 -3.71 -14.35
N ARG A 594 -8.30 -4.36 -13.28
CA ARG A 594 -8.85 -3.68 -12.11
C ARG A 594 -7.89 -3.86 -10.96
N PHE A 595 -7.60 -2.78 -10.23
CA PHE A 595 -6.68 -2.82 -9.10
C PHE A 595 -7.42 -2.46 -7.81
N MET A 596 -7.07 -3.15 -6.72
CA MET A 596 -7.39 -2.73 -5.37
C MET A 596 -6.37 -1.67 -4.94
N ASN A 597 -6.81 -0.41 -4.87
CA ASN A 597 -5.95 0.73 -4.57
C ASN A 597 -6.11 1.15 -3.11
N ASP A 598 -5.07 1.75 -2.56
CA ASP A 598 -5.03 2.40 -1.25
C ASP A 598 -4.49 3.84 -1.38
N LEU A 599 -4.28 4.54 -0.25
CA LEU A 599 -3.87 5.94 -0.28
C LEU A 599 -2.50 6.18 -0.95
N ALA A 600 -1.64 5.16 -1.04
CA ALA A 600 -0.37 5.27 -1.74
C ALA A 600 -0.58 5.56 -3.25
N THR A 601 -1.65 5.03 -3.85
CA THR A 601 -2.06 5.37 -5.23
C THR A 601 -2.32 6.87 -5.37
N TYR A 602 -3.04 7.48 -4.43
CA TYR A 602 -3.28 8.93 -4.47
C TYR A 602 -1.98 9.72 -4.26
N ARG A 603 -1.18 9.32 -3.27
CA ARG A 603 0.09 9.98 -2.94
C ARG A 603 0.99 10.07 -4.18
N ILE A 604 1.24 8.96 -4.86
CA ILE A 604 2.21 8.96 -5.97
C ILE A 604 1.75 9.82 -7.15
N PHE A 605 0.51 9.66 -7.60
CA PHE A 605 0.03 10.40 -8.77
C PHE A 605 -0.09 11.90 -8.48
N VAL A 606 -0.53 12.28 -7.28
CA VAL A 606 -0.63 13.69 -6.92
C VAL A 606 0.75 14.33 -6.72
N SER A 607 1.71 13.61 -6.12
CA SER A 607 3.09 14.07 -6.04
C SER A 607 3.69 14.27 -7.43
N TRP A 608 3.49 13.30 -8.34
CA TRP A 608 4.00 13.40 -9.70
C TRP A 608 3.37 14.55 -10.48
N LEU A 609 2.03 14.66 -10.51
CA LEU A 609 1.32 15.74 -11.19
C LEU A 609 1.70 17.11 -10.65
N TRP A 610 1.87 17.24 -9.33
CA TRP A 610 2.31 18.50 -8.73
C TRP A 610 3.70 18.90 -9.23
N THR A 611 4.67 17.98 -9.24
CA THR A 611 6.03 18.27 -9.74
C THR A 611 6.00 18.64 -11.23
N LEU A 612 5.19 17.94 -12.02
CA LEU A 612 5.04 18.14 -13.46
C LEU A 612 4.54 19.56 -13.78
N ILE A 613 3.47 20.01 -13.11
CA ILE A 613 2.89 21.34 -13.28
C ILE A 613 3.85 22.40 -12.73
N ARG A 614 4.42 22.17 -11.54
CA ARG A 614 5.32 23.11 -10.86
C ARG A 614 6.56 23.46 -11.69
N HIS A 615 7.12 22.48 -12.39
CA HIS A 615 8.31 22.62 -13.22
C HIS A 615 8.01 22.85 -14.70
N ARG A 616 6.73 22.86 -15.09
CA ARG A 616 6.30 22.93 -16.49
C ARG A 616 7.06 21.89 -17.33
N ALA A 617 6.95 20.62 -16.94
CA ALA A 617 7.72 19.55 -17.55
C ALA A 617 7.57 19.56 -19.07
N ALA A 618 8.66 19.29 -19.79
CA ALA A 618 8.61 19.12 -21.23
C ALA A 618 8.05 17.73 -21.55
N VAL A 619 7.06 17.68 -22.43
CA VAL A 619 6.52 16.42 -22.95
C VAL A 619 7.58 15.73 -23.80
N SER A 620 7.93 14.48 -23.49
CA SER A 620 9.02 13.76 -24.16
C SER A 620 8.60 13.20 -25.52
N ARG A 621 7.30 12.96 -25.71
CA ARG A 621 6.67 12.43 -26.92
C ARG A 621 5.33 13.10 -27.17
N GLU A 622 5.09 13.50 -28.42
CA GLU A 622 3.80 14.07 -28.82
C GLU A 622 2.65 13.07 -28.55
N GLY A 623 1.47 13.61 -28.29
CA GLY A 623 0.27 12.83 -28.00
C GLY A 623 -0.95 13.72 -27.85
N TYR A 624 -2.03 13.16 -27.29
CA TYR A 624 -3.28 13.88 -27.11
C TYR A 624 -3.82 13.76 -25.69
N LEU A 625 -4.34 14.86 -25.17
CA LEU A 625 -5.40 14.79 -24.17
C LEU A 625 -6.70 14.42 -24.89
N ARG A 626 -7.37 13.38 -24.40
CA ARG A 626 -8.51 12.75 -25.06
C ARG A 626 -9.81 13.01 -24.32
N GLY A 627 -10.88 13.20 -25.07
CA GLY A 627 -12.26 13.19 -24.56
C GLY A 627 -12.79 11.77 -24.34
N PRO A 628 -13.87 11.63 -23.57
CA PRO A 628 -14.44 10.33 -23.25
C PRO A 628 -15.09 9.64 -24.45
N SER A 629 -15.02 8.31 -24.49
CA SER A 629 -15.82 7.47 -25.37
C SER A 629 -16.13 6.14 -24.69
N ARG A 630 -17.22 5.49 -25.12
CA ARG A 630 -17.56 4.13 -24.71
C ARG A 630 -16.80 3.12 -25.58
N THR A 631 -16.02 2.26 -24.94
CA THR A 631 -15.20 1.21 -25.58
C THR A 631 -15.49 -0.16 -24.96
N GLU A 632 -14.77 -1.19 -25.38
CA GLU A 632 -14.78 -2.51 -24.74
C GLU A 632 -14.18 -2.53 -23.32
N LEU A 633 -13.55 -1.44 -22.87
CA LEU A 633 -13.02 -1.31 -21.51
C LEU A 633 -13.92 -0.46 -20.59
N GLY A 634 -14.99 0.11 -21.14
CA GLY A 634 -15.88 1.05 -20.46
C GLY A 634 -15.81 2.46 -21.03
N ILE A 635 -16.21 3.45 -20.25
CA ILE A 635 -16.00 4.87 -20.59
C ILE A 635 -14.55 5.22 -20.28
N ILE A 636 -13.76 5.51 -21.31
CA ILE A 636 -12.33 5.83 -21.18
C ILE A 636 -11.97 7.07 -22.04
N PRO A 637 -10.85 7.76 -21.76
CA PRO A 637 -10.32 8.78 -22.66
C PRO A 637 -9.87 8.15 -23.99
N ALA A 638 -10.59 8.42 -25.08
CA ALA A 638 -10.33 7.78 -26.38
C ALA A 638 -10.41 8.71 -27.58
N VAL A 639 -11.14 9.83 -27.49
CA VAL A 639 -11.32 10.72 -28.64
C VAL A 639 -10.28 11.81 -28.58
N GLU A 640 -9.38 11.90 -29.56
CA GLU A 640 -8.37 12.96 -29.62
C GLU A 640 -9.04 14.35 -29.58
N ARG A 641 -8.54 15.24 -28.72
CA ARG A 641 -9.11 16.59 -28.50
C ARG A 641 -8.04 17.67 -28.51
N VAL A 642 -7.03 17.53 -27.66
CA VAL A 642 -5.97 18.53 -27.52
C VAL A 642 -4.64 17.87 -27.82
N LYS A 643 -4.05 18.21 -28.96
CA LYS A 643 -2.69 17.78 -29.29
C LYS A 643 -1.70 18.54 -28.40
N ILE A 644 -0.69 17.83 -27.89
CA ILE A 644 0.45 18.43 -27.20
C ILE A 644 1.71 17.94 -27.90
N GLU A 645 2.54 18.87 -28.34
CA GLU A 645 3.72 18.57 -29.15
C GLU A 645 4.89 18.09 -28.30
N LYS A 646 5.80 17.31 -28.90
CA LYS A 646 7.06 16.95 -28.24
C LYS A 646 7.85 18.23 -27.90
N GLY A 647 8.30 18.34 -26.66
CA GLY A 647 9.02 19.49 -26.12
C GLY A 647 8.12 20.61 -25.62
N GLU A 648 6.81 20.55 -25.89
CA GLU A 648 5.84 21.48 -25.32
C GLU A 648 5.84 21.36 -23.79
N ARG A 649 5.70 22.51 -23.12
CA ARG A 649 5.74 22.62 -21.67
C ARG A 649 4.33 22.42 -21.12
N PHE A 650 4.15 21.47 -20.21
CA PHE A 650 2.84 21.24 -19.59
C PHE A 650 2.53 22.36 -18.57
N THR A 651 1.72 23.33 -18.97
CA THR A 651 1.37 24.52 -18.18
C THR A 651 0.10 24.30 -17.35
N GLU A 652 -0.22 25.26 -16.47
CA GLU A 652 -1.52 25.30 -15.79
C GLU A 652 -2.70 25.37 -16.78
N GLU A 653 -2.53 26.03 -17.93
CA GLU A 653 -3.56 26.05 -18.98
C GLU A 653 -3.79 24.66 -19.59
N ALA A 654 -2.71 23.92 -19.89
CA ALA A 654 -2.82 22.53 -20.35
C ALA A 654 -3.50 21.65 -19.29
N PHE A 655 -3.18 21.85 -18.02
CA PHE A 655 -3.87 21.17 -16.91
C PHE A 655 -5.35 21.53 -16.84
N ARG A 656 -5.76 22.79 -17.04
CA ARG A 656 -7.17 23.19 -17.10
C ARG A 656 -7.92 22.56 -18.28
N ARG A 657 -7.26 22.31 -19.41
CA ARG A 657 -7.88 21.55 -20.51
C ARG A 657 -8.09 20.08 -20.13
N LEU A 658 -7.10 19.45 -19.50
CA LEU A 658 -7.23 18.10 -18.97
C LEU A 658 -8.35 18.00 -17.93
N TRP A 659 -8.44 19.02 -17.07
CA TRP A 659 -9.49 19.17 -16.06
C TRP A 659 -10.88 19.09 -16.65
N ASP A 660 -11.14 19.91 -17.67
CA ASP A 660 -12.43 20.00 -18.33
C ASP A 660 -12.79 18.67 -19.03
N LEU A 661 -11.82 18.05 -19.70
CA LEU A 661 -11.98 16.73 -20.33
C LEU A 661 -12.30 15.63 -19.31
N HIS A 662 -11.71 15.68 -18.12
CA HIS A 662 -12.07 14.74 -17.06
C HIS A 662 -13.48 15.01 -16.52
N GLY A 663 -13.90 16.28 -16.44
CA GLY A 663 -15.27 16.65 -16.12
C GLY A 663 -16.29 16.11 -17.14
N GLU A 664 -15.96 16.14 -18.43
CA GLU A 664 -16.75 15.46 -19.46
C GLU A 664 -16.79 13.94 -19.24
N TRP A 665 -15.64 13.32 -18.95
CA TRP A 665 -15.54 11.90 -18.66
C TRP A 665 -16.41 11.48 -17.48
N VAL A 666 -16.39 12.22 -16.37
CA VAL A 666 -17.23 11.96 -15.18
C VAL A 666 -18.72 11.93 -15.55
N LYS A 667 -19.18 12.89 -16.38
CA LYS A 667 -20.58 12.95 -16.83
C LYS A 667 -20.96 11.74 -17.69
N GLU A 668 -20.10 11.37 -18.64
CA GLU A 668 -20.36 10.19 -19.50
C GLU A 668 -20.28 8.88 -18.72
N PHE A 669 -19.38 8.77 -17.75
CA PHE A 669 -19.29 7.62 -16.85
C PHE A 669 -20.58 7.42 -16.06
N TYR A 670 -21.15 8.49 -15.47
CA TYR A 670 -22.43 8.40 -14.77
C TYR A 670 -23.58 8.04 -15.70
N ARG A 671 -23.63 8.61 -16.91
CA ARG A 671 -24.64 8.29 -17.90
C ARG A 671 -24.58 6.80 -18.31
N ASP A 672 -23.39 6.27 -18.53
CA ASP A 672 -23.23 4.86 -18.92
C ASP A 672 -23.53 3.91 -17.75
N TYR A 673 -23.17 4.29 -16.52
CA TYR A 673 -23.58 3.57 -15.32
C TYR A 673 -25.10 3.47 -15.20
N ASP A 674 -25.80 4.61 -15.32
CA ASP A 674 -27.27 4.68 -15.26
C ASP A 674 -27.91 3.81 -16.35
N ARG A 675 -27.33 3.83 -17.56
CA ARG A 675 -27.75 2.96 -18.68
C ARG A 675 -27.58 1.47 -18.35
N ILE A 676 -26.43 1.05 -17.80
CA ILE A 676 -26.16 -0.36 -17.47
C ILE A 676 -27.15 -0.86 -16.42
N VAL A 677 -27.38 -0.08 -15.36
CA VAL A 677 -28.34 -0.42 -14.32
C VAL A 677 -29.75 -0.50 -14.91
N SER A 678 -30.13 0.48 -15.74
CA SER A 678 -31.43 0.50 -16.42
C SER A 678 -31.63 -0.72 -17.32
N SER A 679 -30.61 -1.11 -18.09
CA SER A 679 -30.64 -2.33 -18.92
C SER A 679 -30.88 -3.58 -18.09
N ARG A 680 -30.28 -3.67 -16.90
CA ARG A 680 -30.52 -4.78 -15.96
C ARG A 680 -31.95 -4.74 -15.40
N ILE A 681 -32.46 -3.57 -15.01
CA ILE A 681 -33.83 -3.46 -14.50
C ILE A 681 -34.83 -3.89 -15.58
N VAL A 682 -34.71 -3.35 -16.80
CA VAL A 682 -35.59 -3.66 -17.93
C VAL A 682 -35.53 -5.15 -18.27
N SER A 683 -34.34 -5.75 -18.33
CA SER A 683 -34.21 -7.18 -18.66
C SER A 683 -34.78 -8.13 -17.59
N ASN A 684 -34.86 -7.69 -16.34
CA ASN A 684 -35.43 -8.48 -15.24
C ASN A 684 -36.94 -8.25 -15.03
N THR A 685 -37.54 -7.28 -15.75
CA THR A 685 -38.94 -6.89 -15.53
C THR A 685 -39.82 -7.05 -16.77
N VAL A 686 -39.25 -6.96 -17.97
CA VAL A 686 -40.00 -6.91 -19.22
C VAL A 686 -39.76 -8.17 -20.07
N GLY A 687 -40.82 -8.75 -20.64
CA GLY A 687 -40.75 -9.91 -21.53
C GLY A 687 -40.19 -9.61 -22.93
N LEU A 688 -39.76 -10.66 -23.65
CA LEU A 688 -39.23 -10.57 -25.01
C LEU A 688 -40.27 -9.92 -25.97
N GLY A 689 -39.86 -8.89 -26.73
CA GLY A 689 -40.69 -8.26 -27.78
C GLY A 689 -41.10 -6.79 -27.56
N GLN A 690 -40.74 -6.16 -26.44
CA GLN A 690 -40.94 -4.71 -26.22
C GLN A 690 -39.77 -3.86 -26.74
N ASP A 691 -40.00 -2.56 -26.98
CA ASP A 691 -38.95 -1.57 -27.29
C ASP A 691 -38.08 -1.31 -26.05
N THR A 692 -37.17 -2.24 -25.81
CA THR A 692 -36.25 -2.24 -24.67
C THR A 692 -35.32 -1.03 -24.68
N ALA A 693 -34.96 -0.50 -25.85
CA ALA A 693 -34.05 0.64 -25.96
C ALA A 693 -34.67 1.93 -25.41
N SER A 694 -35.90 2.25 -25.84
CA SER A 694 -36.65 3.41 -25.34
C SER A 694 -36.94 3.30 -23.84
N LEU A 695 -37.29 2.10 -23.36
CA LEU A 695 -37.50 1.85 -21.93
C LEU A 695 -36.23 2.06 -21.11
N VAL A 696 -35.07 1.56 -21.58
CA VAL A 696 -33.78 1.78 -20.92
C VAL A 696 -33.44 3.26 -20.82
N GLU A 697 -33.69 4.05 -21.86
CA GLU A 697 -33.44 5.49 -21.83
C GLU A 697 -34.32 6.21 -20.80
N ARG A 698 -35.63 5.93 -20.79
CA ARG A 698 -36.57 6.53 -19.83
C ARG A 698 -36.24 6.17 -18.38
N VAL A 699 -35.91 4.89 -18.13
CA VAL A 699 -35.49 4.44 -16.79
C VAL A 699 -34.16 5.11 -16.41
N SER A 700 -33.21 5.24 -17.33
CA SER A 700 -31.91 5.89 -17.08
C SER A 700 -32.07 7.33 -16.62
N GLN A 701 -32.99 8.10 -17.22
CA GLN A 701 -33.27 9.47 -16.80
C GLN A 701 -33.82 9.55 -15.37
N LEU A 702 -34.68 8.61 -14.97
CA LEU A 702 -35.21 8.52 -13.60
C LEU A 702 -34.11 8.12 -12.60
N LEU A 703 -33.30 7.11 -12.95
CA LEU A 703 -32.18 6.68 -12.11
C LEU A 703 -31.13 7.78 -11.96
N SER A 704 -30.87 8.57 -13.00
CA SER A 704 -29.90 9.66 -12.93
C SER A 704 -30.25 10.67 -11.83
N ARG A 705 -31.53 11.02 -11.71
CA ARG A 705 -32.05 11.87 -10.62
C ARG A 705 -31.99 11.16 -9.25
N ALA A 706 -32.32 9.88 -9.21
CA ALA A 706 -32.26 9.07 -7.99
C ALA A 706 -30.82 8.90 -7.45
N TYR A 707 -29.84 8.81 -8.35
CA TYR A 707 -28.43 8.54 -8.07
C TYR A 707 -27.55 9.79 -8.01
N SER A 708 -28.07 10.96 -8.36
CA SER A 708 -27.38 12.26 -8.32
C SER A 708 -26.84 12.62 -6.93
N ALA A 709 -27.71 12.55 -5.91
CA ALA A 709 -27.30 12.64 -4.50
C ALA A 709 -27.59 11.28 -3.86
N GLY A 710 -26.51 10.52 -3.62
CA GLY A 710 -26.60 9.10 -3.31
C GLY A 710 -27.47 8.75 -2.09
N PRO A 711 -27.64 7.46 -1.80
CA PRO A 711 -28.73 6.68 -2.37
C PRO A 711 -30.09 7.33 -1.99
N PHE A 712 -30.58 8.24 -2.84
CA PHE A 712 -31.96 8.74 -2.83
C PHE A 712 -32.28 9.96 -1.95
N ARG A 713 -31.30 10.85 -1.73
CA ARG A 713 -31.52 12.15 -1.06
C ARG A 713 -32.31 13.15 -1.91
N GLU A 714 -32.10 13.14 -3.23
CA GLU A 714 -32.80 14.03 -4.17
C GLU A 714 -34.16 13.46 -4.60
N LEU A 715 -34.19 12.19 -5.01
CA LEU A 715 -35.41 11.43 -5.30
C LEU A 715 -35.39 10.15 -4.49
N LYS A 716 -36.25 10.07 -3.46
CA LYS A 716 -36.36 8.91 -2.53
C LYS A 716 -36.58 7.60 -3.27
N LEU A 717 -36.07 6.49 -2.71
CA LEU A 717 -36.17 5.15 -3.31
C LEU A 717 -37.62 4.81 -3.65
N GLU A 718 -38.54 5.13 -2.75
CA GLU A 718 -39.95 4.85 -2.89
C GLU A 718 -40.55 5.54 -4.12
N ALA A 719 -40.19 6.81 -4.33
CA ALA A 719 -40.66 7.61 -5.46
C ALA A 719 -39.98 7.19 -6.78
N ALA A 720 -38.68 6.87 -6.74
CA ALA A 720 -37.98 6.33 -7.90
C ALA A 720 -38.57 4.99 -8.33
N ALA A 721 -38.85 4.09 -7.36
CA ALA A 721 -39.46 2.79 -7.62
C ALA A 721 -40.88 2.91 -8.17
N GLU A 722 -41.68 3.87 -7.68
CA GLU A 722 -43.02 4.16 -8.20
C GLU A 722 -42.96 4.61 -9.67
N LEU A 723 -42.16 5.62 -9.99
CA LEU A 723 -42.01 6.12 -11.35
C LEU A 723 -41.47 5.05 -12.32
N VAL A 724 -40.48 4.25 -11.90
CA VAL A 724 -39.92 3.18 -12.74
C VAL A 724 -40.92 2.03 -12.90
N SER A 725 -41.68 1.70 -11.85
CA SER A 725 -42.75 0.70 -11.90
C SER A 725 -43.85 1.08 -12.89
N GLU A 726 -44.25 2.35 -12.94
CA GLU A 726 -45.21 2.87 -13.94
C GLU A 726 -44.66 2.75 -15.37
N VAL A 727 -43.38 3.07 -15.58
CA VAL A 727 -42.73 3.00 -16.90
C VAL A 727 -42.67 1.56 -17.41
N LEU A 728 -42.35 0.61 -16.52
CA LEU A 728 -42.11 -0.80 -16.88
C LEU A 728 -43.34 -1.69 -16.73
N LYS A 729 -44.41 -1.21 -16.09
CA LYS A 729 -45.58 -2.00 -15.67
C LYS A 729 -45.18 -3.25 -14.87
N ALA A 730 -44.22 -3.10 -13.97
CA ALA A 730 -43.63 -4.17 -13.18
C ALA A 730 -43.89 -3.99 -11.68
N PRO A 731 -43.90 -5.06 -10.86
CA PRO A 731 -44.13 -4.93 -9.42
C PRO A 731 -43.16 -3.96 -8.75
N ARG A 732 -43.70 -3.07 -7.91
CA ARG A 732 -42.92 -2.00 -7.26
C ARG A 732 -41.83 -2.57 -6.36
N GLU A 733 -42.12 -3.65 -5.65
CA GLU A 733 -41.18 -4.33 -4.75
C GLU A 733 -39.96 -4.84 -5.53
N LEU A 734 -40.18 -5.52 -6.67
CA LEU A 734 -39.11 -5.99 -7.54
C LEU A 734 -38.28 -4.84 -8.10
N VAL A 735 -38.93 -3.77 -8.58
CA VAL A 735 -38.23 -2.58 -9.08
C VAL A 735 -37.40 -1.94 -7.98
N SER A 736 -37.95 -1.79 -6.78
CA SER A 736 -37.25 -1.23 -5.62
C SER A 736 -36.00 -2.04 -5.27
N GLU A 737 -36.09 -3.38 -5.26
CA GLU A 737 -34.94 -4.26 -5.03
C GLU A 737 -33.87 -4.09 -6.11
N LEU A 738 -34.25 -4.00 -7.40
CA LEU A 738 -33.32 -3.85 -8.50
C LEU A 738 -32.65 -2.46 -8.53
N ILE A 739 -33.39 -1.40 -8.22
CA ILE A 739 -32.84 -0.04 -8.06
C ILE A 739 -31.84 -0.03 -6.91
N LEU A 740 -32.20 -0.57 -5.75
CA LEU A 740 -31.31 -0.63 -4.59
C LEU A 740 -30.05 -1.45 -4.90
N ALA A 741 -30.19 -2.59 -5.59
CA ALA A 741 -29.07 -3.44 -5.99
C ALA A 741 -28.14 -2.77 -7.02
N GLY A 742 -28.66 -1.80 -7.78
CA GLY A 742 -27.93 -1.04 -8.79
C GLY A 742 -27.46 0.35 -8.32
N ALA A 743 -27.68 0.71 -7.06
CA ALA A 743 -27.31 2.03 -6.56
C ALA A 743 -25.78 2.21 -6.56
N PRO A 744 -25.27 3.39 -6.99
CA PRO A 744 -23.86 3.68 -6.93
C PRO A 744 -23.41 3.72 -5.47
N ARG A 745 -22.20 3.21 -5.22
CA ARG A 745 -21.55 3.31 -3.90
C ARG A 745 -20.93 4.68 -3.63
N PHE A 746 -21.04 5.60 -4.59
CA PHE A 746 -20.45 6.93 -4.59
C PHE A 746 -21.55 8.00 -4.63
N ASP A 747 -21.46 8.98 -3.73
CA ASP A 747 -22.31 10.18 -3.77
C ASP A 747 -21.84 11.14 -4.88
N ARG A 748 -22.58 11.19 -6.00
CA ARG A 748 -22.18 11.95 -7.20
C ARG A 748 -22.01 13.44 -6.94
N SER A 749 -22.75 13.99 -5.97
CA SER A 749 -22.64 15.39 -5.55
C SER A 749 -21.29 15.75 -4.93
N LYS A 750 -20.47 14.76 -4.53
CA LYS A 750 -19.14 14.99 -3.95
C LYS A 750 -18.04 15.10 -4.99
N ALA A 751 -18.29 14.74 -6.25
CA ALA A 751 -17.28 14.81 -7.29
C ALA A 751 -16.72 16.24 -7.51
N PRO A 752 -17.56 17.30 -7.58
CA PRO A 752 -17.07 18.67 -7.67
C PRO A 752 -16.14 19.11 -6.53
N ILE A 753 -16.32 18.57 -5.32
CA ILE A 753 -15.51 18.94 -4.14
C ILE A 753 -14.09 18.40 -4.27
N ILE A 754 -13.94 17.12 -4.62
CA ILE A 754 -12.61 16.52 -4.86
C ILE A 754 -11.92 17.24 -6.00
N MET A 755 -12.71 17.57 -7.01
CA MET A 755 -12.21 18.29 -8.15
C MET A 755 -11.68 19.69 -7.68
N GLU A 756 -12.46 20.48 -6.96
CA GLU A 756 -11.96 21.75 -6.41
C GLU A 756 -10.66 21.60 -5.60
N ILE A 757 -10.58 20.59 -4.73
CA ILE A 757 -9.41 20.33 -3.88
C ILE A 757 -8.19 19.96 -4.73
N LEU A 758 -8.33 19.04 -5.69
CA LEU A 758 -7.24 18.62 -6.58
C LEU A 758 -6.72 19.80 -7.41
N LEU A 759 -7.60 20.63 -7.95
CA LEU A 759 -7.21 21.81 -8.72
C LEU A 759 -6.37 22.75 -7.85
N ARG A 760 -6.84 23.09 -6.64
CA ARG A 760 -6.11 23.97 -5.71
C ARG A 760 -4.78 23.36 -5.30
N GLN A 761 -4.77 22.06 -5.05
CA GLN A 761 -3.59 21.36 -4.61
C GLN A 761 -2.50 21.32 -5.70
N LEU A 762 -2.87 20.91 -6.92
CA LEU A 762 -1.92 20.72 -8.02
C LEU A 762 -1.38 22.04 -8.58
N THR A 763 -2.11 23.14 -8.39
CA THR A 763 -1.67 24.50 -8.79
C THR A 763 -1.03 25.28 -7.65
N SER A 764 -1.07 24.78 -6.41
CA SER A 764 -0.46 25.43 -5.25
C SER A 764 1.07 25.49 -5.38
N PRO A 765 1.71 26.65 -5.07
CA PRO A 765 3.16 26.74 -5.01
C PRO A 765 3.75 25.94 -3.83
N ARG A 766 2.91 25.61 -2.84
CA ARG A 766 3.27 24.81 -1.67
C ARG A 766 2.86 23.36 -1.89
N TYR A 767 3.84 22.46 -1.81
CA TYR A 767 3.60 21.02 -1.78
C TYR A 767 3.12 20.58 -0.38
N ILE A 768 2.16 19.65 -0.33
CA ILE A 768 1.66 19.07 0.92
C ILE A 768 1.78 17.55 0.84
N GLN A 769 2.64 16.99 1.69
CA GLN A 769 2.82 15.55 1.84
C GLN A 769 1.58 14.91 2.50
N HIS A 770 1.23 13.68 2.09
CA HIS A 770 0.04 12.94 2.56
C HIS A 770 -1.29 13.70 2.43
N SER A 771 -1.39 14.52 1.38
CA SER A 771 -2.53 15.40 1.07
C SER A 771 -3.90 14.73 0.95
N ALA A 772 -3.99 13.42 0.71
CA ALA A 772 -5.27 12.71 0.71
C ALA A 772 -6.03 12.90 2.03
N ARG A 773 -5.31 13.06 3.15
CA ARG A 773 -5.90 13.30 4.47
C ARG A 773 -6.56 14.68 4.57
N LEU A 774 -6.21 15.65 3.70
CA LEU A 774 -6.95 16.91 3.59
C LEU A 774 -8.37 16.67 3.08
N LEU A 775 -8.59 15.68 2.22
CA LEU A 775 -9.94 15.35 1.72
C LEU A 775 -10.87 15.00 2.89
N PHE A 776 -10.37 14.29 3.92
CA PHE A 776 -11.16 13.91 5.10
C PHE A 776 -11.65 15.10 5.91
N VAL A 777 -10.80 16.11 6.05
CA VAL A 777 -11.13 17.32 6.82
C VAL A 777 -11.98 18.26 5.99
N LEU A 778 -11.57 18.54 4.75
CA LEU A 778 -12.17 19.58 3.92
C LEU A 778 -13.53 19.18 3.35
N ALA A 779 -13.77 17.89 3.06
CA ALA A 779 -15.03 17.48 2.43
C ALA A 779 -16.24 17.49 3.38
N GLY A 780 -16.00 17.54 4.69
CA GLY A 780 -17.04 17.69 5.71
C GLY A 780 -17.49 19.14 5.94
N LEU A 781 -16.69 20.11 5.49
CA LEU A 781 -16.98 21.54 5.65
C LEU A 781 -18.04 22.01 4.67
N ASN A 782 -18.82 23.01 5.08
CA ASN A 782 -19.70 23.71 4.14
C ASN A 782 -18.88 24.52 3.11
N ASP A 783 -19.52 25.05 2.07
CA ASP A 783 -18.81 25.70 0.95
C ASP A 783 -18.00 26.92 1.38
N GLU A 784 -18.50 27.72 2.32
CA GLU A 784 -17.82 28.92 2.85
C GLU A 784 -16.61 28.54 3.71
N GLU A 785 -16.82 27.64 4.68
CA GLU A 785 -15.77 27.10 5.55
C GLU A 785 -14.66 26.43 4.73
N ARG A 786 -15.04 25.67 3.71
CA ARG A 786 -14.10 24.97 2.84
C ARG A 786 -13.28 25.95 2.01
N ALA A 787 -13.88 26.99 1.44
CA ALA A 787 -13.16 28.01 0.70
C ALA A 787 -12.11 28.71 1.57
N ILE A 788 -12.48 29.05 2.81
CA ILE A 788 -11.59 29.64 3.82
C ILE A 788 -10.45 28.68 4.17
N ALA A 789 -10.77 27.41 4.46
CA ALA A 789 -9.78 26.40 4.80
C ALA A 789 -8.80 26.13 3.65
N LEU A 790 -9.29 26.05 2.42
CA LEU A 790 -8.46 25.91 1.21
C LEU A 790 -7.49 27.07 1.06
N GLU A 791 -7.97 28.31 1.24
CA GLU A 791 -7.13 29.50 1.17
C GLU A 791 -6.05 29.49 2.26
N ALA A 792 -6.37 29.05 3.48
CA ALA A 792 -5.40 28.93 4.57
C ALA A 792 -4.36 27.81 4.32
N VAL A 793 -4.81 26.62 3.90
CA VAL A 793 -3.97 25.44 3.73
C VAL A 793 -2.97 25.62 2.59
N PHE A 794 -3.43 26.12 1.44
CA PHE A 794 -2.62 26.31 0.23
C PHE A 794 -1.98 27.69 0.14
N SER A 795 -2.11 28.52 1.18
CA SER A 795 -1.35 29.78 1.26
C SER A 795 0.17 29.53 1.24
N PRO A 796 0.97 30.46 0.66
CA PRO A 796 2.41 30.25 0.46
C PRO A 796 3.21 30.07 1.75
N SER A 797 2.73 30.62 2.88
CA SER A 797 3.40 30.50 4.18
C SER A 797 2.43 30.66 5.35
N ARG A 798 2.80 30.11 6.52
CA ARG A 798 2.06 30.33 7.77
C ARG A 798 2.01 31.82 8.15
N ALA A 799 3.07 32.57 7.86
CA ALA A 799 3.09 34.02 8.09
C ALA A 799 2.02 34.74 7.26
N SER A 800 1.84 34.34 5.99
CA SER A 800 0.78 34.88 5.13
C SER A 800 -0.61 34.56 5.66
N VAL A 801 -0.82 33.36 6.21
CA VAL A 801 -2.11 33.01 6.86
C VAL A 801 -2.34 33.90 8.08
N VAL A 802 -1.34 34.04 8.96
CA VAL A 802 -1.44 34.88 10.17
C VAL A 802 -1.71 36.34 9.81
N GLU A 803 -1.06 36.86 8.78
CA GLU A 803 -1.30 38.21 8.25
C GLU A 803 -2.74 38.35 7.74
N LYS A 804 -3.22 37.42 6.91
CA LYS A 804 -4.61 37.42 6.44
C LYS A 804 -5.63 37.35 7.59
N VAL A 805 -5.35 36.57 8.65
CA VAL A 805 -6.20 36.53 9.85
C VAL A 805 -6.19 37.87 10.59
N ARG A 806 -5.00 38.47 10.77
CA ARG A 806 -4.87 39.80 11.41
C ARG A 806 -5.59 40.90 10.64
N GLU A 807 -5.63 40.79 9.33
CA GLU A 807 -6.31 41.74 8.43
C GLU A 807 -7.79 41.40 8.22
N HIS A 808 -8.35 40.43 8.94
CA HIS A 808 -9.73 39.95 8.77
C HIS A 808 -10.06 39.47 7.34
N ARG A 809 -9.03 39.09 6.56
CA ARG A 809 -9.17 38.45 5.24
C ARG A 809 -9.37 36.94 5.34
N LEU A 810 -9.03 36.36 6.49
CA LEU A 810 -9.42 35.03 6.94
C LEU A 810 -10.01 35.16 8.36
N PRO A 811 -11.02 34.36 8.74
CA PRO A 811 -11.59 34.38 10.08
C PRO A 811 -10.62 33.93 11.18
#